data_AF-A0A7V9I549-F1
#
_entry.id   AF-A0A7V9I549-F1
#
_cell.length_a   1.000
_cell.length_b   1.000
_cell.length_c   1.000
_cell.angle_alpha   90.00
_cell.angle_beta   90.00
_cell.angle_gamma   90.00
#
_symmetry.space_group_name_H-M   'P 1'
#
loop_
_entity.id
_entity.type
_entity.pdbx_description
1 polymer ?
#
loop_
_entity_poly.entity_id
_entity_poly.type
_entity_poly.pdbx_seq_one_letter_code
_entity_poly.pdbx_strand_id
1 'polypeptide(L)'
;MIDLKAAAQLLDFGARIGKGQRADEQLEAAVALHNILRKDGVAYLADEVGMGKTYAALGALALFRHQDPSFRVLVIAPRENIQVKWTKELGNFVAHNVRFPDLRVKGIDARPLRPLVSCKNLVDLVHEAVVDPNRDFFVRLSSFSLPVTGHHSVDPEAARRLRGLLRKQLPWMRDEVFDLRNRQTFKDNFARAVCCALPDFDLVIVDEAHNLKHGFSAHAAARNRVVGLAFGRPEAVDPVLFPNYGRRAKRVLFLSATPIEETYTHLWNQLDIFGRSKGFEDLKRNDLAEDHKKAVASRFLIRRVTSIRVGDGELTKNLYRREWRRGGVQTHDEPIQLDDDRQRLIVALVQKKVSEVLRSDRFNSSFQIGMLASFESFLETARVKRTDEEIGNFDDAEQTEDVQEREGIDVVDVNRIARSYRTHFDKEMPHPKMDAVVKSLAGAWRRGEKALVFVRRVASVKELKRKLDETYDEWVLGRLRAELPESVNEQFERVVLRYTKERRAAATQRLARDAIPAGGGESADQGGTDTFFAWFFRGEGPSGVVSGANVQQRFVQSGATYSTFFADNHVADVLRCDPGDAEERLAVALRVSRSDLRSDLQHRTKRFLSPTRRHARADRSQAVQAAAIEWLKEQEGPYQEHARSWWHERYEASVRVPHAAEAPDIGDWLTLRTFFTELRQRPELRARLWPEARRGQGPTAADRLYALREGELRAQLLASAARLGNAFIDLYAMTIRRLGSLDLRTQESEEADAASAELGRINEYLDLLEQQMRTARGERTWGAFDELADIANHFDLILDVNAPEVRSEPLARTAKVFGQLLGQQQPVGGMSGQVNQTLVRQFRMPGYPLVLVTTDLLQEGEDLHTFCSSIHHYGISWTPSAMEQRIGRIDRVRSQTERRLLALDSPLQGSDLLQVYFPHLKDTVEVLQVQRVLERMNIFLRLMHEGLTTAAREDSRIDAAQEFARGVRVQDQSREPLKSAFPVRSADLHGEVKALAVAPSYARSAEMRFGDLAVGKLPGVVVRWEPRTLPGMLLGTAILDKRQQPFSLVLQSFGPRLLVRCVSPVGRVSPSVAQDVIVESAARLGARIGAFASVEERTYDVTIEDDVLLTQDPASDHHRVGLLIRRTAEHADALEQELLPGRDEVLGTFRDDMVTEAHRGR
;
A
#
# COMPACT_ATOMS: atom_id res chain seq x y z
N MET A 1 3.94 24.73 25.87
CA MET A 1 3.88 24.59 24.40
C MET A 1 5.30 24.36 23.89
N ILE A 2 5.49 23.73 22.73
CA ILE A 2 6.82 23.49 22.13
C ILE A 2 7.12 24.53 21.05
N ASP A 3 8.38 24.96 20.95
CA ASP A 3 8.85 25.85 19.90
C ASP A 3 9.21 25.08 18.61
N LEU A 4 8.96 25.69 17.45
CA LEU A 4 9.26 25.12 16.13
C LEU A 4 10.72 24.68 15.99
N LYS A 5 11.69 25.46 16.52
CA LYS A 5 13.11 25.11 16.44
C LYS A 5 13.45 23.88 17.28
N ALA A 6 12.78 23.68 18.42
CA ALA A 6 12.95 22.50 19.25
C ALA A 6 12.36 21.27 18.55
N ALA A 7 11.16 21.38 17.98
CA ALA A 7 10.52 20.31 17.23
C ALA A 7 11.37 19.85 16.02
N ALA A 8 11.99 20.81 15.30
CA ALA A 8 12.87 20.54 14.17
C ALA A 8 14.11 19.70 14.53
N GLN A 9 14.55 19.71 15.79
CA GLN A 9 15.67 18.89 16.27
C GLN A 9 15.31 17.41 16.42
N LEU A 10 14.01 17.10 16.59
CA LEU A 10 13.51 15.72 16.69
C LEU A 10 12.94 15.22 15.36
N LEU A 11 12.20 16.06 14.65
CA LEU A 11 11.45 15.67 13.45
C LEU A 11 12.10 16.19 12.17
N ASP A 12 12.10 15.33 11.14
CA ASP A 12 12.52 15.64 9.78
C ASP A 12 11.45 15.17 8.79
N PHE A 13 10.55 16.08 8.41
CA PHE A 13 9.56 15.77 7.38
C PHE A 13 10.17 15.65 5.98
N GLY A 14 11.35 16.23 5.74
CA GLY A 14 12.04 16.20 4.46
C GLY A 14 12.79 14.90 4.17
N ALA A 15 12.99 14.05 5.18
CA ALA A 15 13.75 12.80 5.08
C ALA A 15 13.29 11.89 3.91
N ARG A 16 11.99 11.84 3.63
CA ARG A 16 11.46 11.11 2.47
C ARG A 16 11.02 12.05 1.33
N ILE A 17 10.35 13.16 1.62
CA ILE A 17 9.75 14.03 0.57
C ILE A 17 10.72 15.05 -0.04
N GLY A 18 11.96 15.09 0.43
CA GLY A 18 12.91 16.14 0.08
C GLY A 18 12.78 17.35 1.00
N LYS A 19 13.85 18.14 1.09
CA LYS A 19 13.82 19.43 1.79
C LYS A 19 13.00 20.43 0.97
N GLY A 20 12.39 21.41 1.64
CA GLY A 20 11.66 22.50 1.00
C GLY A 20 10.31 22.78 1.66
N GLN A 21 9.54 23.67 1.02
CA GLN A 21 8.28 24.22 1.52
C GLN A 21 7.35 23.17 2.15
N ARG A 22 7.11 22.04 1.46
CA ARG A 22 6.19 21.01 1.96
C ARG A 22 6.66 20.34 3.25
N ALA A 23 7.97 20.13 3.41
CA ALA A 23 8.52 19.56 4.64
C ALA A 23 8.36 20.53 5.81
N ASP A 24 8.61 21.81 5.55
CA ASP A 24 8.47 22.88 6.55
C ASP A 24 6.99 23.04 6.97
N GLU A 25 6.06 23.07 6.00
CA GLU A 25 4.63 23.12 6.26
C GLU A 25 4.13 21.93 7.10
N GLN A 26 4.64 20.71 6.88
CA GLN A 26 4.29 19.55 7.73
C GLN A 26 4.78 19.71 9.16
N LEU A 27 6.00 20.22 9.33
CA LEU A 27 6.56 20.48 10.65
C LEU A 27 5.76 21.55 11.39
N GLU A 28 5.44 22.66 10.72
CA GLU A 28 4.61 23.72 11.25
C GLU A 28 3.23 23.20 11.69
N ALA A 29 2.59 22.39 10.85
CA ALA A 29 1.30 21.77 11.20
C ALA A 29 1.42 20.86 12.43
N ALA A 30 2.44 20.01 12.52
CA ALA A 30 2.65 19.14 13.67
C ALA A 30 2.84 19.94 14.97
N VAL A 31 3.61 21.03 14.93
CA VAL A 31 3.85 21.92 16.07
C VAL A 31 2.58 22.66 16.47
N ALA A 32 1.87 23.23 15.49
CA ALA A 32 0.62 23.95 15.74
C ALA A 32 -0.44 23.03 16.33
N LEU A 33 -0.62 21.82 15.80
CA LEU A 33 -1.53 20.82 16.36
C LEU A 33 -1.15 20.44 17.79
N HIS A 34 0.12 20.17 18.05
CA HIS A 34 0.59 19.88 19.41
C HIS A 34 0.25 21.02 20.38
N ASN A 35 0.49 22.27 19.99
CA ASN A 35 0.27 23.43 20.85
C ASN A 35 -1.22 23.75 21.06
N ILE A 36 -2.05 23.66 20.03
CA ILE A 36 -3.51 23.79 20.12
C ILE A 36 -4.09 22.68 21.01
N LEU A 37 -3.71 21.41 20.79
CA LEU A 37 -4.15 20.28 21.61
C LEU A 37 -3.74 20.44 23.08
N ARG A 38 -2.57 21.03 23.35
CA ARG A 38 -2.11 21.30 24.72
C ARG A 38 -2.93 22.42 25.39
N LYS A 39 -3.36 23.43 24.62
CA LYS A 39 -4.08 24.61 25.11
C LYS A 39 -5.58 24.34 25.27
N ASP A 40 -6.25 23.90 24.21
CA ASP A 40 -7.72 23.80 24.14
C ASP A 40 -8.22 22.35 24.35
N GLY A 41 -7.32 21.35 24.34
CA GLY A 41 -7.68 19.93 24.46
C GLY A 41 -8.39 19.36 23.23
N VAL A 42 -8.51 20.16 22.16
CA VAL A 42 -9.10 19.76 20.89
C VAL A 42 -8.43 20.50 19.75
N ALA A 43 -8.16 19.80 18.64
CA ALA A 43 -7.67 20.40 17.41
C ALA A 43 -8.31 19.73 16.21
N TYR A 44 -8.41 20.46 15.10
CA TYR A 44 -8.97 19.97 13.85
C TYR A 44 -8.02 20.31 12.71
N LEU A 45 -7.48 19.28 12.03
CA LEU A 45 -6.69 19.44 10.82
C LEU A 45 -7.57 19.23 9.59
N ALA A 46 -7.92 20.33 8.96
CA ALA A 46 -8.82 20.41 7.83
C ALA A 46 -8.10 20.55 6.48
N ASP A 47 -6.86 20.08 6.36
CA ASP A 47 -6.08 20.23 5.13
C ASP A 47 -6.72 19.54 3.93
N GLU A 48 -6.39 20.03 2.74
CA GLU A 48 -6.82 19.42 1.48
C GLU A 48 -6.44 17.93 1.38
N VAL A 49 -7.18 17.21 0.54
CA VAL A 49 -6.91 15.79 0.29
C VAL A 49 -5.48 15.65 -0.27
N GLY A 50 -4.72 14.69 0.26
CA GLY A 50 -3.36 14.42 -0.22
C GLY A 50 -2.23 15.20 0.45
N MET A 51 -2.52 16.21 1.30
CA MET A 51 -1.51 17.04 1.98
C MET A 51 -0.77 16.39 3.16
N GLY A 52 -0.95 15.10 3.45
CA GLY A 52 -0.21 14.46 4.55
C GLY A 52 -0.76 14.67 5.97
N LYS A 53 -2.08 14.82 6.13
CA LYS A 53 -2.75 14.92 7.45
C LYS A 53 -2.29 13.88 8.47
N THR A 54 -2.16 12.62 8.04
CA THR A 54 -1.64 11.51 8.85
C THR A 54 -0.25 11.83 9.42
N TYR A 55 0.67 12.35 8.60
CA TYR A 55 2.04 12.66 9.01
C TYR A 55 2.09 13.85 9.97
N ALA A 56 1.29 14.90 9.74
CA ALA A 56 1.17 16.01 10.71
C ALA A 56 0.65 15.53 12.07
N ALA A 57 -0.35 14.64 12.08
CA ALA A 57 -0.89 14.04 13.30
C ALA A 57 0.13 13.16 14.03
N LEU A 58 0.88 12.32 13.29
CA LEU A 58 1.97 11.50 13.82
C LEU A 58 3.13 12.35 14.37
N GLY A 59 3.42 13.49 13.73
CA GLY A 59 4.35 14.48 14.25
C GLY A 59 3.90 15.04 15.59
N ALA A 60 2.65 15.51 15.69
CA ALA A 60 2.11 16.01 16.95
C ALA A 60 2.16 14.95 18.06
N LEU A 61 1.82 13.69 17.74
CA LEU A 61 1.98 12.55 18.64
C LEU A 61 3.43 12.37 19.09
N ALA A 62 4.39 12.31 18.15
CA ALA A 62 5.80 12.13 18.49
C ALA A 62 6.31 13.23 19.42
N LEU A 63 5.89 14.49 19.23
CA LEU A 63 6.24 15.60 20.12
C LEU A 63 5.69 15.40 21.54
N PHE A 64 4.43 14.97 21.69
CA PHE A 64 3.85 14.66 23.00
C PHE A 64 4.59 13.50 23.68
N ARG A 65 4.82 12.41 22.95
CA ARG A 65 5.43 11.20 23.51
C ARG A 65 6.91 11.34 23.81
N HIS A 66 7.62 12.18 23.06
CA HIS A 66 8.99 12.56 23.39
C HIS A 66 9.07 13.28 24.75
N GLN A 67 8.10 14.13 25.07
CA GLN A 67 8.02 14.78 26.38
C GLN A 67 7.57 13.80 27.47
N ASP A 68 6.57 12.97 27.17
CA ASP A 68 5.99 11.99 28.09
C ASP A 68 5.95 10.58 27.45
N PRO A 69 6.90 9.68 27.79
CA PRO A 69 6.92 8.33 27.23
C PRO A 69 5.69 7.49 27.65
N SER A 70 4.93 7.91 28.66
CA SER A 70 3.69 7.25 29.11
C SER A 70 2.45 7.60 28.27
N PHE A 71 2.57 8.57 27.35
CA PHE A 71 1.46 9.13 26.57
C PHE A 71 0.70 8.07 25.74
N ARG A 72 -0.57 7.83 26.10
CA ARG A 72 -1.44 6.81 25.48
C ARG A 72 -2.27 7.37 24.32
N VAL A 73 -2.38 6.59 23.25
CA VAL A 73 -3.07 6.99 22.03
C VAL A 73 -4.05 5.94 21.56
N LEU A 74 -5.18 6.43 21.03
CA LEU A 74 -6.10 5.65 20.24
C LEU A 74 -6.40 6.36 18.92
N VAL A 75 -6.34 5.63 17.81
CA VAL A 75 -6.68 6.11 16.46
C VAL A 75 -7.98 5.46 16.00
N ILE A 76 -8.96 6.26 15.60
CA ILE A 76 -10.21 5.83 14.97
C ILE A 76 -10.12 6.09 13.47
N ALA A 77 -9.92 5.04 12.70
CA ALA A 77 -9.96 5.06 11.24
C ALA A 77 -11.40 4.91 10.71
N PRO A 78 -11.74 5.35 9.50
CA PRO A 78 -13.07 5.12 8.93
C PRO A 78 -13.34 3.64 8.62
N ARG A 79 -12.35 2.92 8.07
CA ARG A 79 -12.47 1.53 7.56
C ARG A 79 -11.18 0.73 7.79
N GLU A 80 -11.23 -0.58 7.52
CA GLU A 80 -10.14 -1.54 7.77
C GLU A 80 -8.86 -1.23 6.99
N ASN A 81 -8.99 -0.94 5.70
CA ASN A 81 -7.86 -0.56 4.85
C ASN A 81 -7.11 0.68 5.39
N ILE A 82 -7.85 1.69 5.87
CA ILE A 82 -7.26 2.88 6.50
C ILE A 82 -6.66 2.56 7.87
N GLN A 83 -7.30 1.69 8.67
CA GLN A 83 -6.75 1.22 9.94
C GLN A 83 -5.37 0.55 9.75
N VAL A 84 -5.26 -0.37 8.79
CA VAL A 84 -3.99 -1.02 8.43
C VAL A 84 -2.97 0.00 7.93
N LYS A 85 -3.42 0.98 7.12
CA LYS A 85 -2.58 2.07 6.65
C LYS A 85 -2.01 2.89 7.79
N TRP A 86 -2.79 3.23 8.82
CA TRP A 86 -2.30 3.99 9.98
C TRP A 86 -1.19 3.25 10.72
N THR A 87 -1.33 1.95 10.95
CA THR A 87 -0.29 1.12 11.57
C THR A 87 1.00 1.14 10.74
N LYS A 88 0.87 0.96 9.41
CA LYS A 88 2.01 1.02 8.49
C LYS A 88 2.69 2.39 8.50
N GLU A 89 1.91 3.47 8.41
CA GLU A 89 2.46 4.82 8.35
C GLU A 89 3.07 5.28 9.67
N LEU A 90 2.59 4.84 10.83
CA LEU A 90 3.26 5.08 12.10
C LEU A 90 4.65 4.43 12.12
N GLY A 91 4.77 3.16 11.67
CA GLY A 91 6.06 2.49 11.51
C GLY A 91 7.01 3.26 10.59
N ASN A 92 6.53 3.65 9.41
CA ASN A 92 7.31 4.45 8.44
C ASN A 92 7.74 5.80 9.00
N PHE A 93 6.81 6.51 9.67
CA PHE A 93 7.06 7.81 10.26
C PHE A 93 8.17 7.74 11.32
N VAL A 94 8.10 6.76 12.22
CA VAL A 94 9.13 6.58 13.25
C VAL A 94 10.48 6.24 12.61
N ALA A 95 10.49 5.33 11.63
CA ALA A 95 11.71 4.90 10.96
C ALA A 95 12.43 6.05 10.23
N HIS A 96 11.68 6.96 9.60
CA HIS A 96 12.27 7.95 8.69
C HIS A 96 12.18 9.40 9.14
N ASN A 97 11.13 9.79 9.87
CA ASN A 97 10.86 11.18 10.22
C ASN A 97 11.31 11.54 11.64
N VAL A 98 11.49 10.55 12.53
CA VAL A 98 12.13 10.77 13.82
C VAL A 98 13.65 10.63 13.64
N ARG A 99 14.38 11.74 13.84
CA ARG A 99 15.79 11.91 13.43
C ARG A 99 16.75 10.93 14.09
N PHE A 100 16.49 10.56 15.34
CA PHE A 100 17.38 9.69 16.13
C PHE A 100 16.56 8.78 17.04
N PRO A 101 17.09 7.60 17.43
CA PRO A 101 16.47 6.76 18.44
C PRO A 101 16.44 7.52 19.77
N ASP A 102 15.26 7.97 20.20
CA ASP A 102 15.11 8.70 21.45
C ASP A 102 14.69 7.78 22.61
N LEU A 103 14.46 6.49 22.31
CA LEU A 103 13.95 5.48 23.24
C LEU A 103 12.66 5.91 23.93
N ARG A 104 11.85 6.73 23.26
CA ARG A 104 10.52 7.17 23.72
C ARG A 104 9.48 7.02 22.62
N VAL A 105 9.86 7.44 21.41
CA VAL A 105 9.10 7.28 20.18
C VAL A 105 9.76 6.22 19.30
N LYS A 106 11.08 6.34 19.10
CA LYS A 106 11.89 5.51 18.21
C LYS A 106 12.87 4.63 19.00
N GLY A 107 12.80 3.32 18.77
CA GLY A 107 13.75 2.33 19.25
C GLY A 107 15.10 2.39 18.51
N ILE A 108 16.12 1.74 19.04
CA ILE A 108 17.47 1.66 18.41
C ILE A 108 17.41 0.93 17.06
N ASP A 109 16.50 -0.04 16.94
CA ASP A 109 16.15 -0.75 15.71
C ASP A 109 15.36 0.11 14.69
N ALA A 110 15.19 1.41 14.97
CA ALA A 110 14.41 2.38 14.21
C ALA A 110 12.89 2.12 14.14
N ARG A 111 12.33 1.25 14.99
CA ARG A 111 10.89 0.97 15.02
C ARG A 111 10.15 1.75 16.11
N PRO A 112 8.80 1.83 16.05
CA PRO A 112 7.99 2.34 17.15
C PRO A 112 8.25 1.54 18.43
N LEU A 113 8.51 2.25 19.53
CA LEU A 113 8.82 1.61 20.81
C LEU A 113 7.59 0.98 21.49
N ARG A 114 6.39 1.50 21.20
CA ARG A 114 5.13 0.94 21.70
C ARG A 114 4.56 -0.08 20.72
N PRO A 115 4.05 -1.23 21.20
CA PRO A 115 3.37 -2.19 20.35
C PRO A 115 2.13 -1.57 19.69
N LEU A 116 1.94 -1.87 18.41
CA LEU A 116 0.81 -1.37 17.63
C LEU A 116 -0.26 -2.46 17.53
N VAL A 117 -1.49 -2.17 17.96
CA VAL A 117 -2.57 -3.16 18.00
C VAL A 117 -3.80 -2.67 17.26
N SER A 118 -4.27 -3.50 16.32
CA SER A 118 -5.48 -3.26 15.53
C SER A 118 -6.64 -4.09 16.07
N CYS A 119 -7.62 -3.41 16.66
CA CYS A 119 -8.81 -4.05 17.22
C CYS A 119 -9.93 -4.05 16.16
N LYS A 120 -10.56 -5.21 15.92
CA LYS A 120 -11.58 -5.34 14.85
C LYS A 120 -12.94 -4.81 15.32
N ASN A 121 -13.21 -4.95 16.62
CA ASN A 121 -14.47 -4.57 17.27
C ASN A 121 -14.20 -4.05 18.71
N LEU A 122 -15.24 -3.59 19.42
CA LEU A 122 -15.12 -3.06 20.77
C LEU A 122 -14.70 -4.10 21.83
N VAL A 123 -15.06 -5.36 21.68
CA VAL A 123 -14.63 -6.42 22.61
C VAL A 123 -13.12 -6.64 22.49
N ASP A 124 -12.59 -6.69 21.27
CA ASP A 124 -11.15 -6.79 21.02
C ASP A 124 -10.42 -5.60 21.65
N LEU A 125 -10.97 -4.39 21.53
CA LEU A 125 -10.38 -3.19 22.16
C LEU A 125 -10.32 -3.32 23.68
N VAL A 126 -11.40 -3.79 24.32
CA VAL A 126 -11.43 -4.03 25.76
C VAL A 126 -10.42 -5.10 26.15
N HIS A 127 -10.35 -6.21 25.41
CA HIS A 127 -9.41 -7.28 25.68
C HIS A 127 -7.96 -6.78 25.63
N GLU A 128 -7.57 -6.13 24.53
CA GLU A 128 -6.21 -5.63 24.33
C GLU A 128 -5.84 -4.54 25.36
N ALA A 129 -6.79 -3.68 25.73
CA ALA A 129 -6.58 -2.66 26.74
C ALA A 129 -6.41 -3.22 28.16
N VAL A 130 -7.06 -4.36 28.45
CA VAL A 130 -6.89 -5.10 29.72
C VAL A 130 -5.56 -5.85 29.74
N VAL A 131 -5.12 -6.41 28.60
CA VAL A 131 -3.83 -7.11 28.48
C VAL A 131 -2.66 -6.16 28.73
N ASP A 132 -2.61 -5.02 28.03
CA ASP A 132 -1.62 -3.97 28.29
C ASP A 132 -2.12 -2.59 27.83
N PRO A 133 -2.41 -1.67 28.76
CA PRO A 133 -2.89 -0.33 28.43
C PRO A 133 -1.79 0.58 27.84
N ASN A 134 -0.54 0.13 27.72
CA ASN A 134 0.56 0.90 27.15
C ASN A 134 0.78 0.67 25.65
N ARG A 135 -0.14 -0.03 24.99
CA ARG A 135 -0.17 -0.21 23.53
C ARG A 135 -0.72 1.03 22.82
N ASP A 136 -0.43 1.15 21.52
CA ASP A 136 -1.12 2.10 20.65
C ASP A 136 -2.27 1.39 19.95
N PHE A 137 -3.49 1.89 20.16
CA PHE A 137 -4.71 1.23 19.71
C PHE A 137 -5.21 1.82 18.40
N PHE A 138 -5.52 0.96 17.44
CA PHE A 138 -6.14 1.32 16.17
C PHE A 138 -7.50 0.64 16.09
N VAL A 139 -8.56 1.42 15.93
CA VAL A 139 -9.94 0.93 15.74
C VAL A 139 -10.52 1.52 14.46
N ARG A 140 -11.67 1.00 14.02
CA ARG A 140 -12.42 1.52 12.88
C ARG A 140 -13.78 2.07 13.31
N LEU A 141 -14.36 3.03 12.59
CA LEU A 141 -15.71 3.54 12.87
C LEU A 141 -16.74 2.40 12.85
N SER A 142 -16.56 1.42 11.96
CA SER A 142 -17.38 0.21 11.95
C SER A 142 -17.21 -0.69 13.18
N SER A 143 -16.14 -0.57 13.97
CA SER A 143 -16.01 -1.26 15.27
C SER A 143 -17.08 -0.84 16.27
N PHE A 144 -17.64 0.37 16.12
CA PHE A 144 -18.70 0.91 16.95
C PHE A 144 -20.11 0.59 16.41
N SER A 145 -20.20 -0.18 15.32
CA SER A 145 -21.46 -0.71 14.80
C SER A 145 -21.77 -2.05 15.48
N LEU A 146 -22.83 -2.09 16.29
CA LEU A 146 -23.29 -3.32 16.94
C LEU A 146 -24.35 -4.02 16.06
N PRO A 147 -24.06 -5.23 15.52
CA PRO A 147 -24.95 -5.97 14.62
C PRO A 147 -26.08 -6.62 15.42
N VAL A 148 -27.09 -5.83 15.72
CA VAL A 148 -28.31 -6.26 16.42
C VAL A 148 -29.49 -5.83 15.56
N THR A 149 -30.18 -6.79 14.94
CA THR A 149 -31.33 -6.60 14.03
C THR A 149 -32.66 -6.50 14.81
N GLY A 150 -33.73 -6.03 14.14
CA GLY A 150 -35.08 -5.87 14.70
C GLY A 150 -35.54 -4.40 14.88
N HIS A 151 -36.81 -4.12 14.57
CA HIS A 151 -37.44 -2.79 14.70
C HIS A 151 -37.93 -2.49 16.13
N HIS A 152 -38.29 -3.53 16.91
CA HIS A 152 -38.85 -3.39 18.27
C HIS A 152 -38.31 -4.39 19.32
N SER A 153 -37.58 -5.43 18.90
CA SER A 153 -36.94 -6.42 19.79
C SER A 153 -35.49 -6.65 19.35
N VAL A 154 -34.62 -6.95 20.31
CA VAL A 154 -33.23 -7.35 20.09
C VAL A 154 -33.21 -8.77 19.55
N ASP A 155 -32.42 -9.06 18.50
CA ASP A 155 -32.04 -10.44 18.19
C ASP A 155 -31.39 -11.08 19.44
N PRO A 156 -32.08 -12.03 20.12
CA PRO A 156 -31.62 -12.57 21.38
C PRO A 156 -30.31 -13.34 21.24
N GLU A 157 -30.01 -13.92 20.08
CA GLU A 157 -28.81 -14.73 19.88
C GLU A 157 -27.56 -13.85 19.70
N ALA A 158 -27.61 -12.87 18.80
CA ALA A 158 -26.52 -11.92 18.60
C ALA A 158 -26.21 -11.13 19.89
N ALA A 159 -27.23 -10.69 20.62
CA ALA A 159 -27.02 -9.95 21.87
C ALA A 159 -26.50 -10.84 23.01
N ARG A 160 -26.97 -12.09 23.14
CA ARG A 160 -26.39 -13.04 24.10
C ARG A 160 -24.92 -13.33 23.79
N ARG A 161 -24.55 -13.45 22.51
CA ARG A 161 -23.16 -13.63 22.08
C ARG A 161 -22.29 -12.43 22.46
N LEU A 162 -22.71 -11.21 22.11
CA LEU A 162 -21.98 -9.98 22.46
C LEU A 162 -21.83 -9.81 23.97
N ARG A 163 -22.91 -10.05 24.73
CA ARG A 163 -22.89 -10.06 26.20
C ARG A 163 -21.88 -11.08 26.73
N GLY A 164 -21.93 -12.32 26.25
CA GLY A 164 -21.04 -13.39 26.69
C GLY A 164 -19.57 -13.07 26.44
N LEU A 165 -19.25 -12.48 25.28
CA LEU A 165 -17.90 -12.03 24.94
C LEU A 165 -17.42 -10.91 25.86
N LEU A 166 -18.25 -9.88 26.10
CA LEU A 166 -17.86 -8.78 26.98
C LEU A 166 -17.76 -9.21 28.45
N ARG A 167 -18.64 -10.11 28.92
CA ARG A 167 -18.60 -10.67 30.29
C ARG A 167 -17.31 -11.43 30.60
N LYS A 168 -16.72 -12.10 29.60
CA LYS A 168 -15.40 -12.74 29.76
C LYS A 168 -14.32 -11.72 30.13
N GLN A 169 -14.41 -10.50 29.61
CA GLN A 169 -13.46 -9.44 29.90
C GLN A 169 -13.84 -8.64 31.16
N LEU A 170 -15.14 -8.53 31.46
CA LEU A 170 -15.69 -7.73 32.57
C LEU A 170 -16.56 -8.58 33.51
N PRO A 171 -15.96 -9.52 34.27
CA PRO A 171 -16.72 -10.43 35.15
C PRO A 171 -17.39 -9.72 36.33
N TRP A 172 -16.96 -8.50 36.65
CA TRP A 172 -17.50 -7.66 37.74
C TRP A 172 -18.75 -6.86 37.35
N MET A 173 -19.11 -6.81 36.07
CA MET A 173 -20.29 -6.08 35.59
C MET A 173 -21.58 -6.83 35.94
N ARG A 174 -22.61 -6.10 36.41
CA ARG A 174 -23.92 -6.67 36.78
C ARG A 174 -24.72 -7.11 35.55
N ASP A 175 -25.42 -8.23 35.65
CA ASP A 175 -26.22 -8.78 34.54
C ASP A 175 -27.37 -7.84 34.10
N GLU A 176 -27.87 -7.00 35.02
CA GLU A 176 -28.91 -5.98 34.78
C GLU A 176 -28.51 -4.94 33.72
N VAL A 177 -27.21 -4.76 33.46
CA VAL A 177 -26.70 -3.83 32.45
C VAL A 177 -27.12 -4.24 31.04
N PHE A 178 -27.26 -5.55 30.78
CA PHE A 178 -27.52 -6.09 29.45
C PHE A 178 -29.01 -6.37 29.22
N ASP A 179 -29.87 -5.36 29.43
CA ASP A 179 -31.29 -5.46 29.12
C ASP A 179 -31.52 -5.74 27.63
N LEU A 180 -32.16 -6.88 27.34
CA LEU A 180 -32.45 -7.36 25.99
C LEU A 180 -33.81 -6.88 25.46
N ARG A 181 -34.59 -6.12 26.25
CA ARG A 181 -35.95 -5.69 25.87
C ARG A 181 -35.95 -4.55 24.85
N ASN A 182 -34.93 -3.69 24.86
CA ASN A 182 -34.82 -2.54 23.96
C ASN A 182 -33.46 -2.49 23.26
N ARG A 183 -33.48 -2.45 21.92
CA ARG A 183 -32.28 -2.44 21.07
C ARG A 183 -31.37 -1.25 21.33
N GLN A 184 -31.92 -0.06 21.46
CA GLN A 184 -31.12 1.15 21.67
C GLN A 184 -30.54 1.16 23.09
N THR A 185 -31.33 0.78 24.10
CA THR A 185 -30.85 0.65 25.48
C THR A 185 -29.73 -0.37 25.61
N PHE A 186 -29.83 -1.53 24.94
CA PHE A 186 -28.76 -2.52 24.90
C PHE A 186 -27.46 -1.92 24.31
N LYS A 187 -27.55 -1.25 23.15
CA LYS A 187 -26.38 -0.62 22.51
C LYS A 187 -25.75 0.46 23.39
N ASP A 188 -26.58 1.29 24.01
CA ASP A 188 -26.13 2.36 24.89
C ASP A 188 -25.44 1.80 26.15
N ASN A 189 -26.04 0.80 26.81
CA ASN A 189 -25.47 0.15 27.99
C ASN A 189 -24.20 -0.64 27.66
N PHE A 190 -24.16 -1.32 26.51
CA PHE A 190 -22.94 -1.99 26.03
C PHE A 190 -21.80 -0.97 25.85
N ALA A 191 -22.08 0.19 25.24
CA ALA A 191 -21.09 1.26 25.08
C ALA A 191 -20.63 1.82 26.43
N ARG A 192 -21.55 2.05 27.39
CA ARG A 192 -21.20 2.48 28.75
C ARG A 192 -20.35 1.45 29.50
N ALA A 193 -20.64 0.16 29.35
CA ALA A 193 -19.84 -0.93 29.90
C ALA A 193 -18.41 -0.93 29.34
N VAL A 194 -18.27 -0.76 28.03
CA VAL A 194 -16.96 -0.60 27.37
C VAL A 194 -16.21 0.61 27.96
N CYS A 195 -16.87 1.76 28.10
CA CYS A 195 -16.27 2.96 28.72
C CYS A 195 -15.69 2.65 30.11
N CYS A 196 -16.39 1.89 30.95
CA CYS A 196 -15.92 1.55 32.30
C CYS A 196 -14.64 0.70 32.30
N ALA A 197 -14.36 -0.02 31.21
CA ALA A 197 -13.18 -0.87 31.06
C ALA A 197 -11.98 -0.19 30.40
N LEU A 198 -12.23 0.81 29.55
CA LEU A 198 -11.17 1.48 28.80
C LEU A 198 -10.29 2.34 29.73
N PRO A 199 -8.97 2.41 29.50
CA PRO A 199 -8.10 3.36 30.16
C PRO A 199 -8.37 4.78 29.64
N ASP A 200 -7.88 5.78 30.37
CA ASP A 200 -7.83 7.14 29.85
C ASP A 200 -6.76 7.25 28.75
N PHE A 201 -7.17 7.79 27.60
CA PHE A 201 -6.30 8.11 26.47
C PHE A 201 -5.88 9.59 26.53
N ASP A 202 -4.58 9.85 26.41
CA ASP A 202 -4.04 11.21 26.41
C ASP A 202 -4.34 11.95 25.10
N LEU A 203 -4.50 11.19 24.01
CA LEU A 203 -4.93 11.65 22.69
C LEU A 203 -5.78 10.59 21.98
N VAL A 204 -6.95 11.01 21.50
CA VAL A 204 -7.75 10.25 20.52
C VAL A 204 -7.65 10.96 19.17
N ILE A 205 -7.22 10.26 18.13
CA ILE A 205 -7.16 10.77 16.75
C ILE A 205 -8.34 10.19 15.99
N VAL A 206 -9.17 11.03 15.36
CA VAL A 206 -10.32 10.61 14.57
C VAL A 206 -10.07 11.00 13.12
N ASP A 207 -9.83 9.99 12.28
CA ASP A 207 -9.64 10.17 10.85
C ASP A 207 -10.98 10.12 10.10
N GLU A 208 -11.08 10.94 9.06
CA GLU A 208 -12.34 11.28 8.38
C GLU A 208 -13.50 11.61 9.33
N ALA A 209 -13.23 12.56 10.22
CA ALA A 209 -14.15 13.01 11.26
C ALA A 209 -15.49 13.56 10.73
N HIS A 210 -15.59 13.95 9.45
CA HIS A 210 -16.84 14.38 8.82
C HIS A 210 -17.93 13.29 8.89
N ASN A 211 -17.58 12.01 9.03
CA ASN A 211 -18.53 10.91 9.29
C ASN A 211 -19.33 11.07 10.59
N LEU A 212 -18.91 11.98 11.47
CA LEU A 212 -19.53 12.30 12.75
C LEU A 212 -20.30 13.63 12.72
N LYS A 213 -20.45 14.29 11.55
CA LYS A 213 -21.09 15.61 11.37
C LYS A 213 -22.53 15.72 11.88
N HIS A 214 -23.26 14.60 11.93
CA HIS A 214 -24.65 14.55 12.43
C HIS A 214 -24.76 14.40 13.96
N GLY A 215 -23.63 14.26 14.66
CA GLY A 215 -23.56 14.34 16.12
C GLY A 215 -24.27 13.19 16.86
N PHE A 216 -24.69 13.50 18.08
CA PHE A 216 -25.36 12.60 19.02
C PHE A 216 -26.86 12.94 19.09
N SER A 217 -27.70 12.27 18.30
CA SER A 217 -29.17 12.44 18.33
C SER A 217 -29.91 11.13 18.06
N ALA A 218 -31.22 11.10 18.28
CA ALA A 218 -32.07 9.94 17.98
C ALA A 218 -32.22 9.70 16.46
N HIS A 219 -32.04 10.75 15.64
CA HIS A 219 -32.12 10.70 14.18
C HIS A 219 -30.75 10.51 13.51
N ALA A 220 -29.65 10.57 14.28
CA ALA A 220 -28.31 10.30 13.79
C ALA A 220 -28.02 8.79 13.74
N ALA A 221 -26.96 8.40 13.02
CA ALA A 221 -26.50 7.02 12.97
C ALA A 221 -26.26 6.46 14.39
N ALA A 222 -26.81 5.28 14.69
CA ALA A 222 -26.66 4.62 16.00
C ALA A 222 -25.19 4.46 16.43
N ARG A 223 -24.28 4.33 15.46
CA ARG A 223 -22.83 4.34 15.64
C ARG A 223 -22.34 5.56 16.42
N ASN A 224 -22.81 6.77 16.09
CA ASN A 224 -22.34 8.01 16.74
C ASN A 224 -22.71 8.02 18.24
N ARG A 225 -23.86 7.44 18.59
CA ARG A 225 -24.24 7.25 20.00
C ARG A 225 -23.30 6.28 20.71
N VAL A 226 -23.01 5.13 20.09
CA VAL A 226 -22.08 4.13 20.66
C VAL A 226 -20.68 4.73 20.86
N VAL A 227 -20.15 5.48 19.89
CA VAL A 227 -18.87 6.20 20.03
C VAL A 227 -18.92 7.15 21.23
N GLY A 228 -19.94 8.02 21.28
CA GLY A 228 -20.03 9.02 22.35
C GLY A 228 -20.11 8.39 23.74
N LEU A 229 -20.91 7.33 23.89
CA LEU A 229 -21.04 6.64 25.17
C LEU A 229 -19.79 5.84 25.54
N ALA A 230 -19.13 5.17 24.59
CA ALA A 230 -17.89 4.44 24.82
C ALA A 230 -16.73 5.34 25.27
N PHE A 231 -16.71 6.60 24.84
CA PHE A 231 -15.70 7.59 25.28
C PHE A 231 -16.16 8.48 26.44
N GLY A 232 -17.32 8.18 27.04
CA GLY A 232 -17.78 8.86 28.24
C GLY A 232 -18.31 10.28 28.01
N ARG A 233 -19.07 10.49 26.93
CA ARG A 233 -19.82 11.73 26.73
C ARG A 233 -20.67 12.02 27.98
N PRO A 234 -20.67 13.24 28.51
CA PRO A 234 -21.44 13.56 29.72
C PRO A 234 -22.93 13.19 29.57
N GLU A 235 -23.40 12.31 30.43
CA GLU A 235 -24.79 11.84 30.53
C GLU A 235 -25.05 11.39 31.97
N ALA A 236 -26.30 11.47 32.43
CA ALA A 236 -26.68 10.90 33.72
C ALA A 236 -26.69 9.38 33.61
N VAL A 237 -25.78 8.72 34.34
CA VAL A 237 -25.68 7.25 34.41
C VAL A 237 -25.78 6.80 35.86
N ASP A 238 -26.29 5.60 36.08
CA ASP A 238 -26.29 4.98 37.40
C ASP A 238 -24.86 4.56 37.78
N PRO A 239 -24.24 5.18 38.82
CA PRO A 239 -22.87 4.89 39.20
C PRO A 239 -22.69 3.48 39.77
N VAL A 240 -23.77 2.82 40.19
CA VAL A 240 -23.76 1.44 40.67
C VAL A 240 -23.67 0.46 39.50
N LEU A 241 -24.35 0.76 38.40
CA LEU A 241 -24.34 -0.08 37.19
C LEU A 241 -23.12 0.18 36.30
N PHE A 242 -22.63 1.42 36.26
CA PHE A 242 -21.50 1.84 35.44
C PHE A 242 -20.43 2.53 36.29
N PRO A 243 -19.71 1.77 37.14
CA PRO A 243 -18.66 2.32 37.97
C PRO A 243 -17.54 2.86 37.08
N ASN A 244 -16.98 4.00 37.47
CA ASN A 244 -15.95 4.72 36.72
C ASN A 244 -16.38 5.27 35.35
N TYR A 245 -17.67 5.26 34.98
CA TYR A 245 -18.10 5.91 33.74
C TYR A 245 -17.69 7.38 33.72
N GLY A 246 -16.99 7.77 32.66
CA GLY A 246 -16.44 9.09 32.57
C GLY A 246 -15.61 9.27 31.32
N ARG A 247 -15.18 10.50 31.11
CA ARG A 247 -14.46 10.92 29.92
C ARG A 247 -13.17 10.11 29.71
N ARG A 248 -13.05 9.41 28.59
CA ARG A 248 -11.85 8.63 28.22
C ARG A 248 -10.85 9.34 27.32
N ALA A 249 -11.23 10.46 26.70
CA ALA A 249 -10.36 11.21 25.81
C ALA A 249 -9.90 12.54 26.44
N LYS A 250 -8.64 12.63 26.88
CA LYS A 250 -8.06 13.88 27.42
C LYS A 250 -7.71 14.90 26.35
N ARG A 251 -7.52 14.48 25.10
CA ARG A 251 -7.42 15.36 23.93
C ARG A 251 -8.02 14.67 22.72
N VAL A 252 -8.57 15.44 21.78
CA VAL A 252 -9.11 14.88 20.53
C VAL A 252 -8.56 15.65 19.34
N LEU A 253 -7.95 14.93 18.41
CA LEU A 253 -7.50 15.46 17.12
C LEU A 253 -8.42 14.94 16.02
N PHE A 254 -9.14 15.83 15.35
CA PHE A 254 -9.98 15.49 14.21
C PHE A 254 -9.23 15.74 12.91
N LEU A 255 -9.29 14.81 11.98
CA LEU A 255 -8.71 14.92 10.65
C LEU A 255 -9.83 14.76 9.62
N SER A 256 -9.96 15.72 8.70
CA SER A 256 -10.80 15.53 7.50
C SER A 256 -10.52 16.61 6.47
N ALA A 257 -10.59 16.28 5.17
CA ALA A 257 -10.47 17.32 4.13
C ALA A 257 -11.72 18.20 4.00
N THR A 258 -12.86 17.70 4.47
CA THR A 258 -14.22 18.24 4.27
C THR A 258 -14.90 18.35 5.65
N PRO A 259 -14.36 19.17 6.56
CA PRO A 259 -14.84 19.21 7.95
C PRO A 259 -16.25 19.81 8.08
N ILE A 260 -16.63 20.60 7.09
CA ILE A 260 -17.91 21.29 6.91
C ILE A 260 -18.37 20.96 5.50
N GLU A 261 -19.66 20.74 5.36
CA GLU A 261 -20.33 20.67 4.06
C GLU A 261 -21.21 21.91 3.90
N GLU A 262 -22.09 22.14 4.89
CA GLU A 262 -23.08 23.23 4.83
C GLU A 262 -22.96 24.23 6.00
N THR A 263 -22.72 23.75 7.22
CA THR A 263 -22.86 24.57 8.45
C THR A 263 -21.81 24.28 9.51
N TYR A 264 -21.42 25.30 10.29
CA TYR A 264 -20.54 25.16 11.45
C TYR A 264 -21.12 24.29 12.58
N THR A 265 -22.43 24.04 12.59
CA THR A 265 -23.04 23.06 13.51
C THR A 265 -22.43 21.67 13.31
N HIS A 266 -21.99 21.34 12.09
CA HIS A 266 -21.29 20.08 11.81
C HIS A 266 -20.00 19.95 12.60
N LEU A 267 -19.23 21.04 12.78
CA LEU A 267 -18.04 21.03 13.63
C LEU A 267 -18.43 20.79 15.09
N TRP A 268 -19.40 21.56 15.60
CA TRP A 268 -19.86 21.43 16.99
C TRP A 268 -20.29 20.00 17.33
N ASN A 269 -21.07 19.38 16.45
CA ASN A 269 -21.55 18.00 16.57
C ASN A 269 -20.40 16.99 16.70
N GLN A 270 -19.33 17.16 15.91
CA GLN A 270 -18.15 16.30 15.98
C GLN A 270 -17.43 16.43 17.33
N LEU A 271 -17.30 17.66 17.86
CA LEU A 271 -16.70 17.91 19.18
C LEU A 271 -17.54 17.31 20.31
N ASP A 272 -18.86 17.41 20.20
CA ASP A 272 -19.81 17.01 21.24
C ASP A 272 -19.82 15.50 21.51
N ILE A 273 -19.60 14.69 20.47
CA ILE A 273 -19.50 13.23 20.61
C ILE A 273 -18.45 12.83 21.65
N PHE A 274 -17.33 13.56 21.74
CA PHE A 274 -16.28 13.30 22.73
C PHE A 274 -16.36 14.20 23.97
N GLY A 275 -17.47 14.91 24.18
CA GLY A 275 -17.61 15.88 25.27
C GLY A 275 -16.56 17.00 25.21
N ARG A 276 -16.22 17.47 24.01
CA ARG A 276 -15.27 18.56 23.74
C ARG A 276 -15.92 19.83 23.18
N SER A 277 -17.25 19.87 23.16
CA SER A 277 -18.05 20.99 22.64
C SER A 277 -18.11 22.22 23.57
N LYS A 278 -17.76 22.07 24.85
CA LYS A 278 -17.83 23.14 25.85
C LYS A 278 -16.90 24.32 25.49
N GLY A 279 -17.45 25.54 25.43
CA GLY A 279 -16.73 26.75 25.05
C GLY A 279 -16.71 27.05 23.56
N PHE A 280 -17.50 26.30 22.77
CA PHE A 280 -17.69 26.45 21.33
C PHE A 280 -19.18 26.47 20.92
N GLU A 281 -20.10 26.73 21.86
CA GLU A 281 -21.56 26.71 21.67
C GLU A 281 -22.05 27.71 20.61
N ASP A 282 -21.26 28.75 20.34
CA ASP A 282 -21.56 29.72 19.28
C ASP A 282 -21.58 29.09 17.87
N LEU A 283 -20.91 27.95 17.67
CA LEU A 283 -20.91 27.25 16.37
C LEU A 283 -22.28 26.66 15.99
N LYS A 284 -23.13 26.32 16.97
CA LYS A 284 -24.49 25.77 16.74
C LYS A 284 -25.60 26.83 16.69
N ARG A 285 -25.25 28.10 16.92
CA ARG A 285 -26.20 29.21 17.02
C ARG A 285 -26.49 29.79 15.65
N ASN A 286 -27.74 29.73 15.21
CA ASN A 286 -28.14 30.26 13.90
C ASN A 286 -28.24 31.79 13.88
N ASP A 287 -28.28 32.44 15.04
CA ASP A 287 -28.42 33.88 15.22
C ASP A 287 -27.09 34.66 15.14
N LEU A 288 -25.95 33.96 15.20
CA LEU A 288 -24.63 34.58 15.14
C LEU A 288 -24.12 34.69 13.70
N ALA A 289 -23.42 35.79 13.42
CA ALA A 289 -22.73 35.99 12.14
C ALA A 289 -21.67 34.91 11.90
N GLU A 290 -21.52 34.50 10.66
CA GLU A 290 -20.56 33.46 10.25
C GLU A 290 -19.10 33.87 10.50
N ASP A 291 -18.75 35.16 10.41
CA ASP A 291 -17.41 35.67 10.77
C ASP A 291 -17.07 35.42 12.25
N HIS A 292 -18.07 35.53 13.12
CA HIS A 292 -17.91 35.20 14.53
C HIS A 292 -17.70 33.69 14.72
N LYS A 293 -18.50 32.85 14.04
CA LYS A 293 -18.31 31.39 14.07
C LYS A 293 -16.95 30.97 13.52
N LYS A 294 -16.49 31.63 12.45
CA LYS A 294 -15.15 31.45 11.88
C LYS A 294 -14.07 31.80 12.90
N ALA A 295 -14.21 32.93 13.60
CA ALA A 295 -13.29 33.30 14.68
C ALA A 295 -13.28 32.25 15.79
N VAL A 296 -14.44 31.71 16.19
CA VAL A 296 -14.54 30.62 17.16
C VAL A 296 -13.86 29.34 16.65
N ALA A 297 -14.11 28.93 15.41
CA ALA A 297 -13.51 27.75 14.79
C ALA A 297 -11.98 27.90 14.66
N SER A 298 -11.48 29.10 14.32
CA SER A 298 -10.05 29.40 14.18
C SER A 298 -9.24 29.18 15.46
N ARG A 299 -9.89 29.01 16.62
CA ARG A 299 -9.22 28.67 17.88
C ARG A 299 -8.63 27.26 17.85
N PHE A 300 -9.30 26.31 17.19
CA PHE A 300 -8.91 24.90 17.20
C PHE A 300 -8.72 24.28 15.80
N LEU A 301 -9.20 24.93 14.73
CA LEU A 301 -9.15 24.42 13.36
C LEU A 301 -8.00 25.06 12.56
N ILE A 302 -7.21 24.23 11.89
CA ILE A 302 -6.19 24.61 10.91
C ILE A 302 -6.57 24.01 9.56
N ARG A 303 -6.39 24.76 8.48
CA ARG A 303 -6.48 24.28 7.10
C ARG A 303 -5.33 24.84 6.28
N ARG A 304 -4.48 23.99 5.74
CA ARG A 304 -3.47 24.39 4.75
C ARG A 304 -4.02 24.21 3.33
N VAL A 305 -3.49 24.99 2.40
CA VAL A 305 -3.81 24.92 0.97
C VAL A 305 -2.61 24.36 0.24
N THR A 306 -2.83 23.42 -0.67
CA THR A 306 -1.76 22.85 -1.49
C THR A 306 -1.30 23.88 -2.49
N SER A 307 -0.01 24.20 -2.46
CA SER A 307 0.65 24.95 -3.53
C SER A 307 1.89 24.23 -4.06
N ILE A 308 2.25 24.57 -5.30
CA ILE A 308 3.44 24.11 -6.00
C ILE A 308 4.10 25.35 -6.60
N ARG A 309 5.37 25.57 -6.26
CA ARG A 309 6.17 26.63 -6.86
C ARG A 309 6.77 26.13 -8.16
N VAL A 310 6.48 26.81 -9.27
CA VAL A 310 6.98 26.50 -10.62
C VAL A 310 7.60 27.77 -11.18
N GLY A 311 8.93 27.77 -11.33
CA GLY A 311 9.69 29.00 -11.59
C GLY A 311 9.44 30.05 -10.51
N ASP A 312 9.03 31.25 -10.93
CA ASP A 312 8.68 32.36 -10.02
C ASP A 312 7.21 32.38 -9.57
N GLY A 313 6.37 31.50 -10.12
CA GLY A 313 4.93 31.44 -9.83
C GLY A 313 4.56 30.39 -8.79
N GLU A 314 3.48 30.64 -8.05
CA GLU A 314 2.88 29.68 -7.11
C GLU A 314 1.52 29.22 -7.64
N LEU A 315 1.35 27.90 -7.81
CA LEU A 315 0.12 27.29 -8.32
C LEU A 315 -0.60 26.57 -7.18
N THR A 316 -1.82 27.01 -6.86
CA THR A 316 -2.75 26.26 -5.99
C THR A 316 -3.44 25.15 -6.78
N LYS A 317 -4.10 24.20 -6.11
CA LYS A 317 -4.72 23.03 -6.77
C LYS A 317 -5.63 23.35 -7.95
N ASN A 318 -6.41 24.42 -7.88
CA ASN A 318 -7.28 24.85 -8.97
C ASN A 318 -6.49 25.46 -10.16
N LEU A 319 -5.23 25.82 -9.97
CA LEU A 319 -4.37 26.38 -11.03
C LEU A 319 -3.56 25.29 -11.72
N TYR A 320 -3.12 24.25 -10.98
CA TYR A 320 -2.40 23.12 -11.57
C TYR A 320 -3.30 21.95 -12.02
N ARG A 321 -4.62 22.05 -11.82
CA ARG A 321 -5.64 21.13 -12.36
C ARG A 321 -6.24 21.71 -13.64
N ARG A 322 -6.38 20.87 -14.66
CA ARG A 322 -7.12 21.17 -15.89
C ARG A 322 -8.43 20.37 -15.88
N GLU A 323 -9.52 21.04 -15.57
CA GLU A 323 -10.84 20.42 -15.48
C GLU A 323 -11.61 20.53 -16.80
N TRP A 324 -11.95 19.39 -17.40
CA TRP A 324 -12.67 19.30 -18.67
C TRP A 324 -14.18 19.39 -18.44
N ARG A 325 -14.64 20.58 -18.07
CA ARG A 325 -16.01 20.82 -17.59
C ARG A 325 -17.08 20.84 -18.69
N ARG A 326 -16.68 20.86 -19.97
CA ARG A 326 -17.59 20.87 -21.13
C ARG A 326 -17.91 19.48 -21.70
N GLY A 327 -17.48 18.41 -21.02
CA GLY A 327 -17.79 17.03 -21.40
C GLY A 327 -16.83 16.38 -22.39
N GLY A 328 -15.89 17.16 -22.94
CA GLY A 328 -14.86 16.68 -23.87
C GLY A 328 -13.89 15.66 -23.29
N VAL A 329 -13.29 14.88 -24.18
CA VAL A 329 -12.22 13.92 -23.83
C VAL A 329 -11.00 13.97 -24.75
N GLN A 330 -11.12 14.52 -25.97
CA GLN A 330 -10.01 14.60 -26.94
C GLN A 330 -9.36 15.99 -26.97
N THR A 331 -10.16 17.02 -27.22
CA THR A 331 -9.72 18.42 -27.25
C THR A 331 -10.34 19.17 -26.08
N HIS A 332 -9.53 19.92 -25.33
CA HIS A 332 -10.01 20.64 -24.16
C HIS A 332 -11.07 21.67 -24.54
N ASP A 333 -12.13 21.76 -23.74
CA ASP A 333 -13.30 22.61 -23.96
C ASP A 333 -14.18 22.29 -25.17
N GLU A 334 -13.84 21.28 -25.96
CA GLU A 334 -14.71 20.77 -27.03
C GLU A 334 -15.57 19.60 -26.51
N PRO A 335 -16.91 19.69 -26.56
CA PRO A 335 -17.79 18.61 -26.10
C PRO A 335 -17.66 17.36 -26.97
N ILE A 336 -18.11 16.21 -26.45
CA ILE A 336 -18.22 14.98 -27.25
C ILE A 336 -19.21 15.23 -28.40
N GLN A 337 -18.72 15.12 -29.64
CA GLN A 337 -19.52 15.23 -30.84
C GLN A 337 -20.21 13.91 -31.16
N LEU A 338 -21.47 13.99 -31.59
CA LEU A 338 -22.21 12.86 -32.14
C LEU A 338 -22.18 13.00 -33.66
N ASP A 339 -21.19 12.41 -34.32
CA ASP A 339 -21.03 12.53 -35.78
C ASP A 339 -21.80 11.44 -36.55
N ASP A 340 -22.03 10.29 -35.92
CA ASP A 340 -22.76 9.16 -36.52
C ASP A 340 -24.28 9.28 -36.30
N ASP A 341 -25.05 9.24 -37.39
CA ASP A 341 -26.52 9.32 -37.34
C ASP A 341 -27.15 8.18 -36.54
N ARG A 342 -26.53 6.99 -36.50
CA ARG A 342 -27.04 5.86 -35.68
C ARG A 342 -26.88 6.16 -34.19
N GLN A 343 -25.72 6.66 -33.80
CA GLN A 343 -25.45 7.13 -32.44
C GLN A 343 -26.42 8.25 -32.03
N ARG A 344 -26.70 9.22 -32.90
CA ARG A 344 -27.68 10.28 -32.66
C ARG A 344 -29.08 9.71 -32.42
N LEU A 345 -29.53 8.79 -33.26
CA LEU A 345 -30.86 8.17 -33.14
C LEU A 345 -30.99 7.38 -31.83
N ILE A 346 -29.96 6.63 -31.44
CA ILE A 346 -29.94 5.88 -30.19
C ILE A 346 -30.03 6.82 -28.99
N VAL A 347 -29.22 7.89 -28.96
CA VAL A 347 -29.27 8.88 -27.89
C VAL A 347 -30.64 9.55 -27.80
N ALA A 348 -31.24 9.91 -28.94
CA ALA A 348 -32.57 10.49 -28.99
C ALA A 348 -33.64 9.53 -28.44
N LEU A 349 -33.55 8.24 -28.77
CA LEU A 349 -34.47 7.21 -28.27
C LEU A 349 -34.33 7.01 -26.75
N VAL A 350 -33.09 6.92 -26.26
CA VAL A 350 -32.79 6.80 -24.82
C VAL A 350 -33.31 8.02 -24.07
N GLN A 351 -33.06 9.24 -24.56
CA GLN A 351 -33.57 10.46 -23.93
C GLN A 351 -35.10 10.52 -23.89
N LYS A 352 -35.77 10.15 -24.98
CA LYS A 352 -37.24 10.08 -25.01
C LYS A 352 -37.75 9.16 -23.91
N LYS A 353 -37.15 7.97 -23.77
CA LYS A 353 -37.53 6.99 -22.73
C LYS A 353 -37.26 7.49 -21.32
N VAL A 354 -36.10 8.08 -21.07
CA VAL A 354 -35.81 8.70 -19.78
C VAL A 354 -36.83 9.81 -19.46
N SER A 355 -37.18 10.64 -20.44
CA SER A 355 -38.19 11.69 -20.25
C SER A 355 -39.60 11.12 -19.97
N GLU A 356 -40.00 10.01 -20.60
CA GLU A 356 -41.28 9.35 -20.32
C GLU A 356 -41.33 8.84 -18.86
N VAL A 357 -40.23 8.24 -18.39
CA VAL A 357 -40.13 7.70 -17.03
C VAL A 357 -40.13 8.81 -15.97
N LEU A 358 -39.39 9.90 -16.19
CA LEU A 358 -39.37 11.05 -15.28
C LEU A 358 -40.72 11.75 -15.15
N ARG A 359 -41.55 11.72 -16.20
CA ARG A 359 -42.90 12.33 -16.21
C ARG A 359 -43.97 11.46 -15.54
N SER A 360 -43.65 10.24 -15.11
CA SER A 360 -44.61 9.40 -14.39
C SER A 360 -44.95 9.98 -13.00
N ASP A 361 -46.17 9.70 -12.52
CA ASP A 361 -46.68 10.18 -11.23
C ASP A 361 -45.79 9.81 -10.03
N ARG A 362 -44.93 8.79 -10.19
CA ARG A 362 -43.99 8.34 -9.16
C ARG A 362 -42.82 9.30 -8.94
N PHE A 363 -42.32 9.95 -9.98
CA PHE A 363 -41.10 10.77 -9.93
C PHE A 363 -41.36 12.28 -10.03
N ASN A 364 -42.52 12.67 -10.58
CA ASN A 364 -42.96 14.05 -10.69
C ASN A 364 -41.89 15.00 -11.27
N SER A 365 -41.24 14.57 -12.36
CA SER A 365 -40.13 15.28 -13.03
C SER A 365 -38.85 15.46 -12.20
N SER A 366 -38.72 14.79 -11.05
CA SER A 366 -37.54 14.86 -10.18
C SER A 366 -36.76 13.54 -10.13
N PHE A 367 -35.43 13.61 -10.01
CA PHE A 367 -34.58 12.42 -9.88
C PHE A 367 -33.32 12.71 -9.06
N GLN A 368 -32.75 11.70 -8.41
CA GLN A 368 -31.51 11.85 -7.63
C GLN A 368 -30.26 11.86 -8.52
N ILE A 369 -29.24 12.64 -8.16
CA ILE A 369 -28.00 12.70 -8.94
C ILE A 369 -27.35 11.30 -9.09
N GLY A 370 -26.99 10.96 -10.33
CA GLY A 370 -26.40 9.69 -10.76
C GLY A 370 -27.36 8.49 -10.81
N MET A 371 -28.66 8.71 -10.67
CA MET A 371 -29.72 7.70 -10.79
C MET A 371 -29.95 7.21 -12.23
N LEU A 372 -29.60 8.01 -13.24
CA LEU A 372 -29.81 7.71 -14.65
C LEU A 372 -28.75 6.72 -15.17
N ALA A 373 -29.17 5.49 -15.44
CA ALA A 373 -28.29 4.40 -15.87
C ALA A 373 -27.82 4.51 -17.32
N SER A 374 -28.72 5.00 -18.17
CA SER A 374 -28.58 4.86 -19.62
C SER A 374 -27.48 5.71 -20.22
N PHE A 375 -26.89 6.61 -19.44
CA PHE A 375 -25.75 7.44 -19.85
C PHE A 375 -24.41 6.89 -19.34
N GLU A 376 -24.41 5.76 -18.64
CA GLU A 376 -23.21 5.09 -18.14
C GLU A 376 -22.98 3.72 -18.79
N SER A 377 -24.00 2.86 -18.89
CA SER A 377 -23.93 1.57 -19.60
C SER A 377 -25.32 1.11 -20.02
N PHE A 378 -25.39 0.38 -21.14
CA PHE A 378 -26.62 -0.22 -21.66
C PHE A 378 -26.83 -1.69 -21.24
N LEU A 379 -25.94 -2.23 -20.39
CA LEU A 379 -25.97 -3.62 -19.95
C LEU A 379 -26.68 -3.80 -18.60
N GLU A 380 -27.26 -4.99 -18.39
CA GLU A 380 -28.01 -5.37 -17.20
C GLU A 380 -27.14 -5.30 -15.93
N THR A 381 -27.58 -4.53 -14.94
CA THR A 381 -27.12 -4.66 -13.56
C THR A 381 -27.70 -5.98 -13.02
N ALA A 382 -26.85 -6.95 -12.71
CA ALA A 382 -27.32 -8.17 -12.04
C ALA A 382 -28.13 -7.80 -10.80
N ARG A 383 -29.32 -8.38 -10.62
CA ARG A 383 -30.18 -8.22 -9.44
C ARG A 383 -29.31 -8.27 -8.18
N VAL A 384 -29.36 -7.21 -7.37
CA VAL A 384 -28.76 -7.24 -6.03
C VAL A 384 -29.44 -8.36 -5.27
N LYS A 385 -28.73 -9.48 -5.02
CA LYS A 385 -29.26 -10.57 -4.20
C LYS A 385 -29.57 -10.01 -2.81
N ARG A 386 -30.81 -10.24 -2.33
CA ARG A 386 -31.34 -9.84 -1.02
C ARG A 386 -30.68 -10.52 0.20
N THR A 387 -29.52 -11.16 0.06
CA THR A 387 -28.96 -12.02 1.12
C THR A 387 -27.63 -11.55 1.71
N ASP A 388 -27.03 -10.46 1.23
CA ASP A 388 -25.79 -9.94 1.82
C ASP A 388 -26.08 -8.78 2.77
N GLU A 389 -26.82 -9.06 3.86
CA GLU A 389 -26.93 -8.13 5.00
C GLU A 389 -25.64 -8.10 5.86
N GLU A 390 -24.62 -8.91 5.56
CA GLU A 390 -23.41 -9.02 6.39
C GLU A 390 -22.18 -8.21 5.93
N ILE A 391 -22.27 -7.41 4.86
CA ILE A 391 -21.20 -6.45 4.53
C ILE A 391 -21.81 -5.09 4.16
N GLY A 392 -22.32 -4.39 5.16
CA GLY A 392 -22.59 -2.95 5.04
C GLY A 392 -21.29 -2.15 4.93
N ASN A 393 -20.63 -2.17 3.75
CA ASN A 393 -19.39 -1.43 3.46
C ASN A 393 -19.42 -0.69 2.10
N PHE A 394 -20.58 -0.21 1.66
CA PHE A 394 -20.68 0.75 0.55
C PHE A 394 -21.60 1.90 0.97
N ASP A 395 -21.24 3.14 0.58
CA ASP A 395 -22.04 4.35 0.80
C ASP A 395 -23.45 4.26 0.17
N ASP A 396 -23.77 3.19 -0.55
CA ASP A 396 -25.11 2.90 -1.07
C ASP A 396 -26.20 2.93 0.01
N ALA A 397 -25.86 2.61 1.27
CA ALA A 397 -26.81 2.66 2.38
C ALA A 397 -27.18 4.09 2.83
N GLU A 398 -26.31 5.08 2.58
CA GLU A 398 -26.59 6.50 2.90
C GLU A 398 -27.19 7.27 1.72
N GLN A 399 -27.33 6.65 0.55
CA GLN A 399 -27.74 7.35 -0.67
C GLN A 399 -29.23 7.23 -0.99
N THR A 400 -29.89 6.09 -0.73
CA THR A 400 -31.34 5.95 -0.99
C THR A 400 -31.95 4.80 -0.19
N GLU A 401 -33.16 4.96 0.36
CA GLU A 401 -33.92 3.88 1.03
C GLU A 401 -34.66 2.96 0.03
N ASP A 402 -34.88 3.40 -1.23
CA ASP A 402 -35.58 2.63 -2.28
C ASP A 402 -34.61 1.78 -3.13
N VAL A 403 -34.82 0.46 -3.10
CA VAL A 403 -34.03 -0.55 -3.83
C VAL A 403 -34.15 -0.39 -5.35
N GLN A 404 -35.31 0.06 -5.87
CA GLN A 404 -35.49 0.27 -7.32
C GLN A 404 -34.79 1.54 -7.81
N GLU A 405 -34.65 2.56 -6.96
CA GLU A 405 -33.87 3.76 -7.28
C GLU A 405 -32.36 3.44 -7.34
N ARG A 406 -31.88 2.44 -6.59
CA ARG A 406 -30.48 1.96 -6.64
C ARG A 406 -30.14 1.21 -7.94
N GLU A 407 -31.09 0.52 -8.55
CA GLU A 407 -30.87 -0.24 -9.79
C GLU A 407 -30.78 0.69 -11.02
N GLY A 408 -31.37 1.88 -10.96
CA GLY A 408 -31.52 2.84 -12.05
C GLY A 408 -32.87 2.70 -12.75
N ILE A 409 -33.63 3.78 -12.82
CA ILE A 409 -35.06 3.75 -13.17
C ILE A 409 -35.30 3.37 -14.65
N ASP A 410 -34.33 3.66 -15.52
CA ASP A 410 -34.38 3.49 -16.97
C ASP A 410 -33.79 2.16 -17.48
N VAL A 411 -33.21 1.34 -16.59
CA VAL A 411 -32.49 0.11 -16.94
C VAL A 411 -33.36 -0.89 -17.69
N VAL A 412 -34.61 -1.09 -17.26
CA VAL A 412 -35.49 -2.12 -17.84
C VAL A 412 -35.81 -1.84 -19.31
N ASP A 413 -36.12 -0.58 -19.64
CA ASP A 413 -36.48 -0.17 -21.00
C ASP A 413 -35.28 -0.14 -21.94
N VAL A 414 -34.14 0.37 -21.47
CA VAL A 414 -32.91 0.42 -22.27
C VAL A 414 -32.36 -0.97 -22.54
N ASN A 415 -32.48 -1.91 -21.60
CA ASN A 415 -32.15 -3.31 -21.82
C ASN A 415 -33.00 -3.98 -22.91
N ARG A 416 -34.26 -3.57 -23.08
CA ARG A 416 -35.11 -4.09 -24.17
C ARG A 416 -34.59 -3.62 -25.53
N ILE A 417 -34.18 -2.36 -25.62
CA ILE A 417 -33.61 -1.77 -26.85
C ILE A 417 -32.27 -2.43 -27.17
N ALA A 418 -31.35 -2.52 -26.20
CA ALA A 418 -30.05 -3.16 -26.38
C ALA A 418 -30.17 -4.64 -26.81
N ARG A 419 -31.10 -5.41 -26.20
CA ARG A 419 -31.37 -6.80 -26.62
C ARG A 419 -31.92 -6.87 -28.04
N SER A 420 -32.91 -6.04 -28.37
CA SER A 420 -33.48 -5.98 -29.73
C SER A 420 -32.42 -5.65 -30.79
N TYR A 421 -31.54 -4.68 -30.49
CA TYR A 421 -30.43 -4.30 -31.35
C TYR A 421 -29.45 -5.47 -31.54
N ARG A 422 -29.03 -6.13 -30.46
CA ARG A 422 -28.13 -7.28 -30.54
C ARG A 422 -28.75 -8.43 -31.34
N THR A 423 -30.03 -8.74 -31.14
CA THR A 423 -30.72 -9.78 -31.91
C THR A 423 -30.79 -9.45 -33.41
N HIS A 424 -31.00 -8.18 -33.79
CA HIS A 424 -31.12 -7.79 -35.20
C HIS A 424 -29.79 -7.59 -35.92
N PHE A 425 -28.77 -7.09 -35.23
CA PHE A 425 -27.53 -6.63 -35.85
C PHE A 425 -26.29 -7.46 -35.50
N ASP A 426 -26.43 -8.46 -34.62
CA ASP A 426 -25.34 -9.28 -34.06
C ASP A 426 -24.15 -8.42 -33.55
N LYS A 427 -24.49 -7.23 -33.08
CA LYS A 427 -23.56 -6.23 -32.56
C LYS A 427 -24.17 -5.58 -31.34
N GLU A 428 -23.33 -5.09 -30.46
CA GLU A 428 -23.82 -4.29 -29.35
C GLU A 428 -24.23 -2.90 -29.82
N MET A 429 -25.16 -2.31 -29.07
CA MET A 429 -25.63 -0.96 -29.32
C MET A 429 -24.46 0.02 -29.08
N PRO A 430 -24.12 0.90 -30.05
CA PRO A 430 -23.04 1.86 -29.89
C PRO A 430 -23.37 2.86 -28.78
N HIS A 431 -22.37 3.22 -27.97
CA HIS A 431 -22.53 4.10 -26.83
C HIS A 431 -21.60 5.31 -27.00
N PRO A 432 -22.09 6.46 -27.48
CA PRO A 432 -21.23 7.54 -27.96
C PRO A 432 -20.26 8.08 -26.92
N LYS A 433 -20.73 8.26 -25.68
CA LYS A 433 -19.89 8.66 -24.54
C LYS A 433 -18.79 7.62 -24.24
N MET A 434 -19.16 6.35 -24.10
CA MET A 434 -18.22 5.26 -23.80
C MET A 434 -17.20 5.10 -24.92
N ASP A 435 -17.63 5.10 -26.17
CA ASP A 435 -16.78 4.95 -27.34
C ASP A 435 -15.79 6.13 -27.46
N ALA A 436 -16.23 7.36 -27.18
CA ALA A 436 -15.36 8.54 -27.13
C ALA A 436 -14.30 8.43 -26.02
N VAL A 437 -14.69 7.96 -24.82
CA VAL A 437 -13.79 7.76 -23.68
C VAL A 437 -12.76 6.66 -23.99
N VAL A 438 -13.19 5.52 -24.55
CA VAL A 438 -12.31 4.42 -24.97
C VAL A 438 -11.29 4.91 -26.00
N LYS A 439 -11.74 5.64 -27.03
CA LYS A 439 -10.85 6.21 -28.05
C LYS A 439 -9.83 7.18 -27.46
N SER A 440 -10.23 8.00 -26.49
CA SER A 440 -9.32 8.90 -25.77
C SER A 440 -8.26 8.13 -24.96
N LEU A 441 -8.71 7.13 -24.18
CA LEU A 441 -7.86 6.32 -23.32
C LEU A 441 -6.89 5.43 -24.12
N ALA A 442 -7.22 5.05 -25.36
CA ALA A 442 -6.32 4.31 -26.23
C ALA A 442 -4.98 5.03 -26.51
N GLY A 443 -4.94 6.35 -26.36
CA GLY A 443 -3.70 7.11 -26.41
C GLY A 443 -2.68 6.73 -25.32
N ALA A 444 -3.14 6.16 -24.21
CA ALA A 444 -2.31 5.72 -23.09
C ALA A 444 -1.23 4.72 -23.53
N TRP A 445 -1.57 3.73 -24.36
CA TRP A 445 -0.62 2.69 -24.79
C TRP A 445 0.48 3.22 -25.72
N ARG A 446 0.20 4.31 -26.45
CA ARG A 446 1.20 4.97 -27.31
C ARG A 446 2.18 5.83 -26.51
N ARG A 447 1.70 6.48 -25.44
CA ARG A 447 2.48 7.43 -24.62
C ARG A 447 3.07 6.84 -23.35
N GLY A 448 2.60 5.67 -22.91
CA GLY A 448 2.96 5.08 -21.61
C GLY A 448 2.35 5.81 -20.41
N GLU A 449 1.26 6.54 -20.61
CA GLU A 449 0.62 7.37 -19.57
C GLU A 449 -0.49 6.60 -18.87
N LYS A 450 -0.60 6.76 -17.54
CA LYS A 450 -1.67 6.12 -16.79
C LYS A 450 -2.91 6.98 -16.65
N ALA A 451 -4.07 6.32 -16.70
CA ALA A 451 -5.37 6.94 -16.47
C ALA A 451 -6.22 6.12 -15.49
N LEU A 452 -6.86 6.82 -14.55
CA LEU A 452 -7.81 6.26 -13.60
C LEU A 452 -9.25 6.63 -14.01
N VAL A 453 -10.12 5.65 -14.14
CA VAL A 453 -11.52 5.85 -14.55
C VAL A 453 -12.44 5.41 -13.41
N PHE A 454 -13.16 6.36 -12.83
CA PHE A 454 -14.22 6.07 -11.86
C PHE A 454 -15.56 5.93 -12.55
N VAL A 455 -16.19 4.79 -12.32
CA VAL A 455 -17.57 4.49 -12.73
C VAL A 455 -18.42 4.31 -11.47
N ARG A 456 -19.73 4.42 -11.59
CA ARG A 456 -20.66 4.10 -10.50
C ARG A 456 -21.07 2.63 -10.53
N ARG A 457 -21.20 2.03 -11.71
CA ARG A 457 -21.78 0.69 -11.89
C ARG A 457 -20.74 -0.40 -12.17
N VAL A 458 -20.94 -1.57 -11.58
CA VAL A 458 -20.15 -2.78 -11.87
C VAL A 458 -20.23 -3.20 -13.34
N ALA A 459 -21.42 -3.09 -13.96
CA ALA A 459 -21.59 -3.38 -15.38
C ALA A 459 -20.74 -2.47 -16.27
N SER A 460 -20.65 -1.18 -15.94
CA SER A 460 -19.81 -0.21 -16.65
C SER A 460 -18.32 -0.54 -16.54
N VAL A 461 -17.85 -1.07 -15.40
CA VAL A 461 -16.47 -1.59 -15.28
C VAL A 461 -16.23 -2.67 -16.33
N LYS A 462 -17.13 -3.67 -16.40
CA LYS A 462 -17.00 -4.81 -17.32
C LYS A 462 -17.04 -4.37 -18.79
N GLU A 463 -17.95 -3.47 -19.14
CA GLU A 463 -18.13 -2.99 -20.52
C GLU A 463 -16.96 -2.13 -21.00
N LEU A 464 -16.56 -1.13 -20.21
CA LEU A 464 -15.41 -0.28 -20.52
C LEU A 464 -14.13 -1.10 -20.61
N LYS A 465 -13.89 -2.02 -19.66
CA LYS A 465 -12.72 -2.89 -19.70
C LYS A 465 -12.68 -3.71 -20.98
N ARG A 466 -13.79 -4.34 -21.36
CA ARG A 466 -13.86 -5.15 -22.58
C ARG A 466 -13.59 -4.32 -23.84
N LYS A 467 -14.21 -3.15 -23.99
CA LYS A 467 -13.96 -2.25 -25.14
C LYS A 467 -12.50 -1.79 -25.19
N LEU A 468 -11.91 -1.46 -24.04
CA LEU A 468 -10.49 -1.11 -23.94
C LEU A 468 -9.58 -2.30 -24.28
N ASP A 469 -9.91 -3.52 -23.85
CA ASP A 469 -9.18 -4.74 -24.20
C ASP A 469 -9.22 -4.97 -25.72
N GLU A 470 -10.39 -4.78 -26.36
CA GLU A 470 -10.55 -4.86 -27.83
C GLU A 470 -9.67 -3.83 -28.56
N THR A 471 -9.71 -2.55 -28.14
CA THR A 471 -8.88 -1.51 -28.75
C THR A 471 -7.38 -1.71 -28.48
N TYR A 472 -7.02 -2.28 -27.32
CA TYR A 472 -5.64 -2.66 -27.02
C TYR A 472 -5.15 -3.77 -27.96
N ASP A 473 -5.98 -4.77 -28.23
CA ASP A 473 -5.64 -5.85 -29.15
C ASP A 473 -5.40 -5.33 -30.56
N GLU A 474 -6.25 -4.42 -31.05
CA GLU A 474 -6.03 -3.74 -32.33
C GLU A 474 -4.67 -3.04 -32.37
N TRP A 475 -4.30 -2.34 -31.29
CA TRP A 475 -3.02 -1.65 -31.18
C TRP A 475 -1.82 -2.62 -31.16
N VAL A 476 -1.83 -3.64 -30.31
CA VAL A 476 -0.67 -4.56 -30.17
C VAL A 476 -0.50 -5.44 -31.40
N LEU A 477 -1.60 -5.87 -32.03
CA LEU A 477 -1.56 -6.62 -33.28
C LEU A 477 -1.03 -5.75 -34.42
N GLY A 478 -1.46 -4.49 -34.49
CA GLY A 478 -0.94 -3.52 -35.45
C GLY A 478 0.57 -3.28 -35.28
N ARG A 479 1.03 -3.18 -34.02
CA ARG A 479 2.46 -3.05 -33.69
C ARG A 479 3.25 -4.27 -34.14
N LEU A 480 2.81 -5.48 -33.78
CA LEU A 480 3.49 -6.72 -34.17
C LEU A 480 3.57 -6.91 -35.69
N ARG A 481 2.50 -6.57 -36.43
CA ARG A 481 2.53 -6.59 -37.90
C ARG A 481 3.58 -5.66 -38.51
N ALA A 482 3.87 -4.54 -37.85
CA ALA A 482 4.87 -3.58 -38.32
C ALA A 482 6.31 -3.97 -37.91
N GLU A 483 6.48 -4.66 -36.77
CA GLU A 483 7.79 -4.93 -36.20
C GLU A 483 8.34 -6.35 -36.49
N LEU A 484 7.47 -7.30 -36.84
CA LEU A 484 7.84 -8.66 -37.21
C LEU A 484 8.33 -8.72 -38.68
N PRO A 485 9.26 -9.63 -39.01
CA PRO A 485 9.79 -9.75 -40.37
C PRO A 485 8.71 -10.25 -41.34
N GLU A 486 8.78 -9.81 -42.60
CA GLU A 486 7.79 -10.19 -43.62
C GLU A 486 7.64 -11.71 -43.81
N SER A 487 8.72 -12.47 -43.56
CA SER A 487 8.74 -13.94 -43.66
C SER A 487 7.74 -14.65 -42.75
N VAL A 488 7.33 -14.04 -41.64
CA VAL A 488 6.40 -14.66 -40.68
C VAL A 488 4.96 -14.14 -40.78
N ASN A 489 4.68 -13.16 -41.64
CA ASN A 489 3.38 -12.50 -41.70
C ASN A 489 2.21 -13.48 -41.91
N GLU A 490 2.35 -14.45 -42.83
CA GLU A 490 1.32 -15.44 -43.08
C GLU A 490 1.09 -16.38 -41.87
N GLN A 491 2.17 -16.75 -41.18
CA GLN A 491 2.08 -17.55 -39.95
C GLN A 491 1.40 -16.74 -38.84
N PHE A 492 1.76 -15.46 -38.70
CA PHE A 492 1.19 -14.56 -37.71
C PHE A 492 -0.31 -14.34 -37.93
N GLU A 493 -0.77 -14.10 -39.16
CA GLU A 493 -2.21 -13.96 -39.43
C GLU A 493 -3.00 -15.23 -39.09
N ARG A 494 -2.42 -16.43 -39.29
CA ARG A 494 -3.04 -17.68 -38.81
C ARG A 494 -3.19 -17.72 -37.29
N VAL A 495 -2.19 -17.22 -36.55
CA VAL A 495 -2.26 -17.08 -35.08
C VAL A 495 -3.34 -16.08 -34.67
N VAL A 496 -3.45 -14.94 -35.36
CA VAL A 496 -4.49 -13.93 -35.10
C VAL A 496 -5.89 -14.50 -35.35
N LEU A 497 -6.07 -15.28 -36.42
CA LEU A 497 -7.33 -15.97 -36.70
C LEU A 497 -7.66 -17.00 -35.61
N ARG A 498 -6.67 -17.77 -35.14
CA ARG A 498 -6.83 -18.71 -34.02
C ARG A 498 -7.27 -17.98 -32.75
N TYR A 499 -6.58 -16.90 -32.37
CA TYR A 499 -6.94 -16.07 -31.23
C TYR A 499 -8.38 -15.56 -31.32
N THR A 500 -8.75 -15.02 -32.48
CA THR A 500 -10.10 -14.47 -32.72
C THR A 500 -11.17 -15.55 -32.54
N LYS A 501 -10.91 -16.78 -33.02
CA LYS A 501 -11.82 -17.93 -32.86
C LYS A 501 -11.94 -18.37 -31.40
N GLU A 502 -10.82 -18.52 -30.70
CA GLU A 502 -10.79 -18.92 -29.29
C GLU A 502 -11.44 -17.88 -28.38
N ARG A 503 -11.17 -16.59 -28.60
CA ARG A 503 -11.81 -15.48 -27.88
C ARG A 503 -13.33 -15.47 -28.09
N ARG A 504 -13.80 -15.63 -29.33
CA ARG A 504 -15.25 -15.73 -29.63
C ARG A 504 -15.88 -16.92 -28.92
N ALA A 505 -15.25 -18.09 -28.97
CA ALA A 505 -15.73 -19.28 -28.27
C ALA A 505 -15.80 -19.07 -26.74
N ALA A 506 -14.77 -18.46 -26.15
CA ALA A 506 -14.73 -18.13 -24.72
C ALA A 506 -15.81 -17.10 -24.34
N ALA A 507 -16.05 -16.09 -25.17
CA ALA A 507 -17.12 -15.12 -24.95
C ALA A 507 -18.51 -15.78 -24.94
N THR A 508 -18.78 -16.69 -25.89
CA THR A 508 -20.02 -17.49 -25.93
C THR A 508 -20.18 -18.37 -24.69
N GLN A 509 -19.11 -19.00 -24.22
CA GLN A 509 -19.14 -19.82 -23.00
C GLN A 509 -19.36 -19.00 -21.72
N ARG A 510 -18.80 -17.78 -21.64
CA ARG A 510 -19.02 -16.86 -20.50
C ARG A 510 -20.47 -16.40 -20.43
N LEU A 511 -21.07 -16.05 -21.56
CA LEU A 511 -22.49 -15.70 -21.67
C LEU A 511 -23.41 -16.86 -21.22
N ALA A 512 -22.99 -18.12 -21.40
CA ALA A 512 -23.73 -19.29 -20.92
C ALA A 512 -23.53 -19.58 -19.41
N ARG A 513 -22.48 -19.02 -18.78
CA ARG A 513 -22.08 -19.28 -17.38
C ARG A 513 -22.45 -18.16 -16.39
N ASP A 514 -22.97 -17.01 -16.85
CA ASP A 514 -23.32 -15.84 -16.02
C ASP A 514 -24.43 -16.07 -14.96
N ALA A 515 -24.78 -17.32 -14.64
CA ALA A 515 -25.68 -17.70 -13.55
C ALA A 515 -24.95 -18.00 -12.21
N ILE A 516 -23.61 -18.06 -12.16
CA ILE A 516 -22.87 -18.37 -10.91
C ILE A 516 -21.61 -17.49 -10.79
N PRO A 517 -21.42 -16.75 -9.68
CA PRO A 517 -20.21 -15.96 -9.47
C PRO A 517 -19.01 -16.89 -9.24
N ALA A 518 -17.95 -16.71 -10.02
CA ALA A 518 -16.69 -17.43 -9.84
C ALA A 518 -15.95 -16.88 -8.60
N GLY A 519 -15.71 -17.77 -7.62
CA GLY A 519 -14.85 -17.50 -6.48
C GLY A 519 -13.38 -17.40 -6.90
N GLY A 520 -12.66 -16.45 -6.31
CA GLY A 520 -11.22 -16.31 -6.45
C GLY A 520 -10.51 -17.47 -5.75
N GLY A 521 -10.08 -18.45 -6.53
CA GLY A 521 -9.08 -19.44 -6.12
C GLY A 521 -7.74 -19.09 -6.76
N GLU A 522 -6.65 -19.31 -6.01
CA GLU A 522 -5.28 -19.33 -6.53
C GLU A 522 -5.13 -20.49 -7.54
N SER A 523 -5.49 -20.26 -8.80
CA SER A 523 -5.12 -21.17 -9.89
C SER A 523 -3.90 -20.63 -10.62
N ALA A 524 -3.03 -21.54 -11.08
CA ALA A 524 -1.92 -21.20 -11.96
C ALA A 524 -2.41 -20.36 -13.15
N ASP A 525 -1.74 -19.23 -13.42
CA ASP A 525 -2.09 -18.31 -14.51
C ASP A 525 -1.78 -18.97 -15.86
N GLN A 526 -2.80 -19.54 -16.50
CA GLN A 526 -2.68 -20.19 -17.81
C GLN A 526 -2.64 -19.19 -18.99
N GLY A 527 -2.73 -17.88 -18.74
CA GLY A 527 -2.86 -16.87 -19.80
C GLY A 527 -4.28 -16.82 -20.34
N GLY A 528 -5.10 -15.89 -19.84
CA GLY A 528 -6.52 -15.77 -20.24
C GLY A 528 -6.71 -15.25 -21.68
N THR A 529 -7.85 -15.59 -22.30
CA THR A 529 -8.24 -15.11 -23.65
C THR A 529 -8.79 -13.68 -23.66
N ASP A 530 -8.66 -12.93 -22.56
CA ASP A 530 -9.21 -11.59 -22.40
C ASP A 530 -8.58 -10.56 -23.34
N THR A 531 -7.27 -10.67 -23.55
CA THR A 531 -6.47 -9.85 -24.48
C THR A 531 -5.48 -10.74 -25.21
N PHE A 532 -5.03 -10.31 -26.40
CA PHE A 532 -3.95 -10.97 -27.13
C PHE A 532 -2.67 -11.03 -26.29
N PHE A 533 -2.37 -9.97 -25.52
CA PHE A 533 -1.20 -9.97 -24.64
C PHE A 533 -1.27 -11.08 -23.58
N ALA A 534 -2.40 -11.23 -22.89
CA ALA A 534 -2.58 -12.28 -21.90
C ALA A 534 -2.52 -13.69 -22.51
N TRP A 535 -3.11 -13.87 -23.70
CA TRP A 535 -3.17 -15.17 -24.37
C TRP A 535 -1.84 -15.58 -25.03
N PHE A 536 -1.07 -14.61 -25.56
CA PHE A 536 0.12 -14.87 -26.36
C PHE A 536 1.43 -14.72 -25.58
N PHE A 537 1.51 -13.77 -24.64
CA PHE A 537 2.75 -13.45 -23.91
C PHE A 537 2.80 -14.01 -22.48
N ARG A 538 1.69 -14.53 -21.93
CA ARG A 538 1.62 -15.11 -20.58
C ARG A 538 1.14 -16.56 -20.60
N GLY A 539 1.38 -17.29 -19.51
CA GLY A 539 0.91 -18.66 -19.32
C GLY A 539 1.65 -19.68 -20.19
N GLU A 540 0.90 -20.54 -20.87
CA GLU A 540 1.45 -21.59 -21.75
C GLU A 540 1.55 -21.14 -23.22
N GLY A 541 0.79 -20.12 -23.61
CA GLY A 541 0.69 -19.66 -25.00
C GLY A 541 0.05 -20.68 -25.96
N PRO A 542 -0.17 -20.30 -27.24
CA PRO A 542 -0.71 -21.22 -28.25
C PRO A 542 0.24 -22.37 -28.60
N SER A 543 -0.29 -23.58 -28.63
CA SER A 543 0.46 -24.79 -29.01
C SER A 543 1.02 -24.71 -30.44
N GLY A 544 2.27 -25.16 -30.60
CA GLY A 544 2.95 -25.26 -31.90
C GLY A 544 3.44 -23.94 -32.48
N VAL A 545 3.41 -22.85 -31.70
CA VAL A 545 3.80 -21.50 -32.13
C VAL A 545 4.84 -20.95 -31.16
N VAL A 546 5.86 -20.27 -31.69
CA VAL A 546 6.81 -19.48 -30.88
C VAL A 546 6.09 -18.24 -30.34
N SER A 547 5.38 -18.45 -29.24
CA SER A 547 4.64 -17.42 -28.53
C SER A 547 5.54 -16.61 -27.60
N GLY A 548 5.06 -15.44 -27.19
CA GLY A 548 5.73 -14.65 -26.15
C GLY A 548 5.91 -15.45 -24.86
N ALA A 549 4.90 -16.23 -24.45
CA ALA A 549 4.98 -17.09 -23.27
C ALA A 549 6.10 -18.14 -23.38
N ASN A 550 6.24 -18.77 -24.56
CA ASN A 550 7.30 -19.74 -24.82
C ASN A 550 8.69 -19.09 -24.76
N VAL A 551 8.85 -17.90 -25.37
CA VAL A 551 10.10 -17.14 -25.30
C VAL A 551 10.40 -16.70 -23.86
N GLN A 552 9.40 -16.25 -23.11
CA GLN A 552 9.53 -15.79 -21.73
C GLN A 552 10.05 -16.90 -20.82
N GLN A 553 9.51 -18.12 -20.96
CA GLN A 553 9.94 -19.28 -20.17
C GLN A 553 11.44 -19.56 -20.33
N ARG A 554 12.05 -19.22 -21.48
CA ARG A 554 13.50 -19.39 -21.69
C ARG A 554 14.37 -18.49 -20.82
N PHE A 555 13.82 -17.38 -20.33
CA PHE A 555 14.50 -16.47 -19.41
C PHE A 555 14.16 -16.72 -17.93
N VAL A 556 13.12 -17.51 -17.64
CA VAL A 556 12.60 -17.71 -16.28
C VAL A 556 12.94 -19.11 -15.75
N GLN A 557 12.87 -20.15 -16.58
CA GLN A 557 13.18 -21.51 -16.18
C GLN A 557 14.69 -21.67 -15.96
N SER A 558 15.10 -22.16 -14.79
CA SER A 558 16.52 -22.29 -14.41
C SER A 558 17.33 -23.18 -15.36
N GLY A 559 16.69 -24.13 -16.03
CA GLY A 559 17.31 -25.05 -16.98
C GLY A 559 17.45 -24.50 -18.40
N ALA A 560 16.78 -23.39 -18.70
CA ALA A 560 16.69 -22.89 -20.07
C ALA A 560 17.92 -22.10 -20.52
N THR A 561 18.03 -21.94 -21.84
CA THR A 561 19.19 -21.33 -22.53
C THR A 561 19.49 -19.91 -22.03
N TYR A 562 18.47 -19.06 -21.81
CA TYR A 562 18.64 -17.65 -21.39
C TYR A 562 18.41 -17.42 -19.90
N SER A 563 18.47 -18.49 -19.10
CA SER A 563 18.31 -18.40 -17.65
C SER A 563 19.37 -17.51 -16.98
N THR A 564 20.52 -17.31 -17.63
CA THR A 564 21.62 -16.45 -17.19
C THR A 564 21.67 -15.08 -17.85
N PHE A 565 20.78 -14.78 -18.79
CA PHE A 565 20.84 -13.57 -19.62
C PHE A 565 20.84 -12.29 -18.79
N PHE A 566 19.95 -12.21 -17.79
CA PHE A 566 19.84 -11.10 -16.84
C PHE A 566 20.52 -11.41 -15.49
N ALA A 567 21.40 -12.41 -15.42
CA ALA A 567 22.22 -12.61 -14.23
C ALA A 567 23.35 -11.57 -14.19
N ASP A 568 23.98 -11.39 -13.03
CA ASP A 568 25.22 -10.63 -12.91
C ASP A 568 26.40 -11.57 -12.61
N ASN A 569 27.62 -11.06 -12.85
CA ASN A 569 28.86 -11.74 -12.54
C ASN A 569 29.50 -11.11 -11.29
N HIS A 570 29.13 -11.62 -10.11
CA HIS A 570 29.57 -11.04 -8.84
C HIS A 570 31.06 -11.26 -8.57
N VAL A 571 31.67 -12.29 -9.17
CA VAL A 571 33.11 -12.53 -9.03
C VAL A 571 33.89 -11.43 -9.78
N ALA A 572 33.49 -11.12 -11.01
CA ALA A 572 34.06 -10.00 -11.76
C ALA A 572 33.83 -8.66 -11.06
N ASP A 573 32.65 -8.46 -10.45
CA ASP A 573 32.32 -7.26 -9.66
C ASP A 573 33.23 -7.11 -8.42
N VAL A 574 33.40 -8.19 -7.63
CA VAL A 574 34.30 -8.21 -6.46
C VAL A 574 35.75 -7.94 -6.85
N LEU A 575 36.23 -8.56 -7.93
CA LEU A 575 37.59 -8.40 -8.46
C LEU A 575 37.79 -7.08 -9.21
N ARG A 576 36.70 -6.34 -9.51
CA ARG A 576 36.69 -5.11 -10.30
C ARG A 576 37.38 -5.26 -11.65
N CYS A 577 37.07 -6.34 -12.36
CA CYS A 577 37.65 -6.65 -13.67
C CYS A 577 36.57 -6.88 -14.73
N ASP A 578 36.98 -6.92 -15.99
CA ASP A 578 36.11 -7.43 -17.05
C ASP A 578 35.87 -8.94 -16.82
N PRO A 579 34.67 -9.47 -17.12
CA PRO A 579 34.38 -10.90 -16.95
C PRO A 579 35.39 -11.80 -17.66
N GLY A 580 35.91 -11.42 -18.82
CA GLY A 580 36.90 -12.21 -19.56
C GLY A 580 38.17 -12.50 -18.76
N ASP A 581 38.56 -11.59 -17.87
CA ASP A 581 39.76 -11.70 -17.03
C ASP A 581 39.48 -12.31 -15.65
N ALA A 582 38.22 -12.61 -15.32
CA ALA A 582 37.79 -12.95 -13.95
C ALA A 582 38.49 -14.20 -13.42
N GLU A 583 38.66 -15.24 -14.25
CA GLU A 583 39.33 -16.47 -13.85
C GLU A 583 40.82 -16.24 -13.54
N GLU A 584 41.51 -15.47 -14.38
CA GLU A 584 42.93 -15.14 -14.18
C GLU A 584 43.12 -14.26 -12.95
N ARG A 585 42.29 -13.23 -12.79
CA ARG A 585 42.30 -12.34 -11.62
C ARG A 585 41.98 -13.08 -10.33
N LEU A 586 41.08 -14.06 -10.38
CA LEU A 586 40.74 -14.90 -9.24
C LEU A 586 41.92 -15.79 -8.83
N ALA A 587 42.60 -16.43 -9.79
CA ALA A 587 43.79 -17.24 -9.52
C ALA A 587 44.89 -16.41 -8.84
N VAL A 588 45.14 -15.20 -9.34
CA VAL A 588 46.10 -14.25 -8.76
C VAL A 588 45.69 -13.83 -7.34
N ALA A 589 44.40 -13.52 -7.12
CA ALA A 589 43.90 -13.11 -5.80
C ALA A 589 44.00 -14.22 -4.74
N LEU A 590 43.79 -15.47 -5.15
CA LEU A 590 43.85 -16.65 -4.29
C LEU A 590 45.26 -17.27 -4.18
N ARG A 591 46.23 -16.78 -4.97
CA ARG A 591 47.63 -17.26 -5.01
C ARG A 591 47.75 -18.74 -5.39
N VAL A 592 46.95 -19.18 -6.35
CA VAL A 592 46.94 -20.55 -6.87
C VAL A 592 47.18 -20.58 -8.37
N SER A 593 47.59 -21.73 -8.91
CA SER A 593 47.66 -21.91 -10.36
C SER A 593 46.25 -22.02 -10.96
N ARG A 594 46.11 -21.78 -12.27
CA ARG A 594 44.82 -21.90 -12.95
C ARG A 594 44.23 -23.31 -12.89
N SER A 595 45.08 -24.35 -12.95
CA SER A 595 44.63 -25.74 -12.83
C SER A 595 44.09 -26.05 -11.44
N ASP A 596 44.79 -25.58 -10.40
CA ASP A 596 44.39 -25.80 -9.01
C ASP A 596 43.10 -25.04 -8.70
N LEU A 597 42.99 -23.80 -9.19
CA LEU A 597 41.77 -23.00 -9.09
C LEU A 597 40.55 -23.77 -9.62
N ARG A 598 40.63 -24.30 -10.84
CA ARG A 598 39.51 -25.03 -11.47
C ARG A 598 39.14 -26.27 -10.67
N SER A 599 40.13 -27.04 -10.22
CA SER A 599 39.92 -28.27 -9.45
C SER A 599 39.25 -28.00 -8.09
N ASP A 600 39.75 -27.01 -7.35
CA ASP A 600 39.23 -26.67 -6.02
C ASP A 600 37.84 -26.02 -6.11
N LEU A 601 37.60 -25.15 -7.08
CA LEU A 601 36.27 -24.58 -7.32
C LEU A 601 35.26 -25.67 -7.67
N GLN A 602 35.63 -26.63 -8.51
CA GLN A 602 34.76 -27.77 -8.81
C GLN A 602 34.41 -28.52 -7.52
N HIS A 603 35.39 -28.79 -6.65
CA HIS A 603 35.14 -29.46 -5.38
C HIS A 603 34.18 -28.66 -4.47
N ARG A 604 34.41 -27.36 -4.30
CA ARG A 604 33.59 -26.47 -3.46
C ARG A 604 32.16 -26.29 -3.98
N THR A 605 31.98 -26.29 -5.31
CA THR A 605 30.68 -26.10 -5.99
C THR A 605 29.63 -27.14 -5.55
N LYS A 606 30.06 -28.35 -5.15
CA LYS A 606 29.18 -29.44 -4.67
C LYS A 606 28.20 -28.99 -3.59
N ARG A 607 28.65 -28.15 -2.66
CA ARG A 607 27.88 -27.68 -1.49
C ARG A 607 26.68 -26.79 -1.85
N PHE A 608 26.66 -26.25 -3.05
CA PHE A 608 25.62 -25.33 -3.52
C PHE A 608 24.64 -26.00 -4.51
N LEU A 609 24.89 -27.26 -4.86
CA LEU A 609 24.09 -28.03 -5.79
C LEU A 609 23.20 -29.06 -5.07
N SER A 610 21.99 -29.29 -5.58
CA SER A 610 21.10 -30.36 -5.10
C SER A 610 21.70 -31.74 -5.38
N PRO A 611 21.31 -32.80 -4.65
CA PRO A 611 21.78 -34.19 -4.87
C PRO A 611 21.26 -34.85 -6.18
N THR A 612 20.87 -34.05 -7.17
CA THR A 612 20.35 -34.48 -8.47
C THR A 612 21.49 -34.74 -9.47
N ARG A 613 21.36 -35.75 -10.33
CA ARG A 613 22.39 -36.06 -11.35
C ARG A 613 22.53 -35.02 -12.48
N ARG A 614 21.49 -34.23 -12.76
CA ARG A 614 21.50 -33.15 -13.75
C ARG A 614 21.14 -31.84 -13.09
N HIS A 615 22.05 -30.88 -13.15
CA HIS A 615 21.83 -29.53 -12.61
C HIS A 615 21.44 -28.57 -13.71
N ALA A 616 20.52 -27.65 -13.40
CA ALA A 616 20.08 -26.59 -14.28
C ALA A 616 21.21 -25.60 -14.60
N ARG A 617 21.12 -24.88 -15.72
CA ARG A 617 22.16 -23.93 -16.18
C ARG A 617 22.37 -22.80 -15.15
N ALA A 618 21.29 -22.16 -14.71
CA ALA A 618 21.37 -21.10 -13.70
C ALA A 618 21.93 -21.61 -12.36
N ASP A 619 21.53 -22.81 -11.93
CA ASP A 619 22.04 -23.40 -10.68
C ASP A 619 23.55 -23.64 -10.75
N ARG A 620 24.08 -24.11 -11.89
CA ARG A 620 25.53 -24.29 -12.08
C ARG A 620 26.28 -22.97 -12.03
N SER A 621 25.82 -21.97 -12.78
CA SER A 621 26.43 -20.64 -12.79
C SER A 621 26.44 -20.03 -11.38
N GLN A 622 25.31 -20.09 -10.67
CA GLN A 622 25.22 -19.57 -9.31
C GLN A 622 26.13 -20.33 -8.33
N ALA A 623 26.22 -21.66 -8.44
CA ALA A 623 27.04 -22.49 -7.57
C ALA A 623 28.55 -22.22 -7.75
N VAL A 624 29.02 -22.03 -8.99
CA VAL A 624 30.42 -21.67 -9.27
C VAL A 624 30.76 -20.29 -8.73
N GLN A 625 29.88 -19.30 -8.93
CA GLN A 625 30.05 -17.98 -8.33
C GLN A 625 30.05 -18.04 -6.79
N ALA A 626 29.14 -18.81 -6.18
CA ALA A 626 29.07 -18.99 -4.74
C ALA A 626 30.36 -19.58 -4.16
N ALA A 627 30.92 -20.61 -4.81
CA ALA A 627 32.17 -21.25 -4.42
C ALA A 627 33.37 -20.28 -4.51
N ALA A 628 33.44 -19.47 -5.56
CA ALA A 628 34.48 -18.47 -5.72
C ALA A 628 34.39 -17.35 -4.66
N ILE A 629 33.19 -16.85 -4.37
CA ILE A 629 32.95 -15.87 -3.32
C ILE A 629 33.24 -16.45 -1.93
N GLU A 630 32.86 -17.70 -1.67
CA GLU A 630 33.17 -18.41 -0.43
C GLU A 630 34.68 -18.48 -0.19
N TRP A 631 35.47 -18.78 -1.24
CA TRP A 631 36.92 -18.83 -1.10
C TRP A 631 37.52 -17.43 -0.93
N LEU A 632 37.06 -16.43 -1.69
CA LEU A 632 37.53 -15.05 -1.57
C LEU A 632 37.25 -14.42 -0.19
N LYS A 633 36.16 -14.77 0.49
CA LYS A 633 35.88 -14.24 1.85
C LYS A 633 36.82 -14.80 2.92
N GLU A 634 37.41 -15.97 2.67
CA GLU A 634 38.37 -16.64 3.56
C GLU A 634 39.78 -16.11 3.32
N GLN A 635 40.11 -15.72 2.08
CA GLN A 635 41.42 -15.23 1.70
C GLN A 635 41.69 -13.82 2.22
N GLU A 636 42.80 -13.63 2.94
CA GLU A 636 43.25 -12.30 3.33
C GLU A 636 43.70 -11.49 2.10
N GLY A 637 43.13 -10.29 1.92
CA GLY A 637 43.46 -9.42 0.80
C GLY A 637 42.46 -8.29 0.59
N PRO A 638 42.66 -7.47 -0.45
CA PRO A 638 41.85 -6.28 -0.72
C PRO A 638 40.39 -6.59 -1.09
N TYR A 639 40.09 -7.83 -1.50
CA TYR A 639 38.75 -8.26 -1.93
C TYR A 639 37.93 -8.94 -0.83
N GLN A 640 38.56 -9.28 0.30
CA GLN A 640 37.95 -10.11 1.34
C GLN A 640 36.64 -9.52 1.89
N GLU A 641 36.64 -8.24 2.23
CA GLU A 641 35.45 -7.57 2.81
C GLU A 641 34.29 -7.46 1.81
N HIS A 642 34.58 -7.25 0.52
CA HIS A 642 33.56 -7.24 -0.51
C HIS A 642 32.99 -8.65 -0.71
N ALA A 643 33.84 -9.68 -0.77
CA ALA A 643 33.41 -11.08 -0.84
C ALA A 643 32.56 -11.50 0.38
N ARG A 644 32.93 -11.07 1.60
CA ARG A 644 32.13 -11.29 2.82
C ARG A 644 30.73 -10.68 2.71
N SER A 645 30.63 -9.49 2.12
CA SER A 645 29.34 -8.83 1.92
C SER A 645 28.43 -9.65 0.98
N TRP A 646 28.94 -10.08 -0.18
CA TRP A 646 28.18 -10.96 -1.08
C TRP A 646 27.85 -12.32 -0.47
N TRP A 647 28.75 -12.89 0.34
CA TRP A 647 28.53 -14.15 1.03
C TRP A 647 27.29 -14.07 1.94
N HIS A 648 27.29 -13.15 2.90
CA HIS A 648 26.21 -13.05 3.89
C HIS A 648 24.88 -12.62 3.27
N GLU A 649 24.90 -11.73 2.27
CA GLU A 649 23.67 -11.18 1.70
C GLU A 649 22.96 -12.11 0.70
N ARG A 650 23.72 -13.02 0.05
CA ARG A 650 23.20 -13.85 -1.04
C ARG A 650 23.51 -15.34 -0.90
N TYR A 651 24.77 -15.69 -0.68
CA TYR A 651 25.25 -17.06 -0.90
C TYR A 651 25.21 -17.96 0.33
N GLU A 652 25.22 -17.41 1.54
CA GLU A 652 25.13 -18.16 2.79
C GLU A 652 23.85 -19.02 2.84
N ALA A 653 22.71 -18.43 2.46
CA ALA A 653 21.44 -19.15 2.37
C ALA A 653 21.34 -20.12 1.16
N SER A 654 22.33 -20.13 0.26
CA SER A 654 22.35 -21.02 -0.91
C SER A 654 23.05 -22.35 -0.64
N VAL A 655 23.65 -22.55 0.54
CA VAL A 655 24.25 -23.82 0.94
C VAL A 655 23.15 -24.87 1.08
N ARG A 656 23.32 -26.03 0.45
CA ARG A 656 22.30 -27.10 0.45
C ARG A 656 22.66 -28.21 1.43
N VAL A 657 21.66 -28.73 2.12
CA VAL A 657 21.75 -29.92 2.97
C VAL A 657 20.51 -30.78 2.73
N PRO A 658 20.62 -32.00 2.16
CA PRO A 658 21.84 -32.62 1.61
C PRO A 658 22.31 -31.94 0.31
N HIS A 659 23.62 -31.99 0.03
CA HIS A 659 24.25 -31.45 -1.19
C HIS A 659 24.66 -32.54 -2.19
N ALA A 660 25.10 -32.14 -3.38
CA ALA A 660 25.61 -33.05 -4.41
C ALA A 660 26.87 -33.82 -3.95
N ALA A 661 27.01 -35.08 -4.37
CA ALA A 661 28.22 -35.89 -4.12
C ALA A 661 29.38 -35.51 -5.05
N GLU A 662 29.05 -35.14 -6.29
CA GLU A 662 29.98 -34.71 -7.33
C GLU A 662 29.44 -33.44 -8.01
N ALA A 663 30.35 -32.59 -8.49
CA ALA A 663 29.99 -31.37 -9.22
C ALA A 663 30.47 -31.47 -10.67
N PRO A 664 29.67 -30.97 -11.64
CA PRO A 664 30.11 -30.83 -13.02
C PRO A 664 31.36 -29.95 -13.14
N ASP A 665 32.04 -30.05 -14.28
CA ASP A 665 33.08 -29.08 -14.66
C ASP A 665 32.55 -27.63 -14.56
N ILE A 666 33.41 -26.72 -14.08
CA ILE A 666 33.02 -25.33 -13.83
C ILE A 666 32.85 -24.52 -15.14
N GLY A 667 33.28 -25.06 -16.29
CA GLY A 667 33.18 -24.42 -17.60
C GLY A 667 33.71 -22.98 -17.60
N ASP A 668 33.05 -22.14 -18.38
CA ASP A 668 33.36 -20.71 -18.50
C ASP A 668 32.40 -19.83 -17.65
N TRP A 669 31.81 -20.39 -16.57
CA TRP A 669 30.82 -19.67 -15.76
C TRP A 669 31.36 -18.42 -15.07
N LEU A 670 32.66 -18.38 -14.78
CA LEU A 670 33.32 -17.20 -14.20
C LEU A 670 33.57 -16.09 -15.23
N THR A 671 33.68 -16.43 -16.52
CA THR A 671 33.93 -15.47 -17.60
C THR A 671 32.67 -15.10 -18.38
N LEU A 672 31.51 -15.56 -17.89
CA LEU A 672 30.22 -15.33 -18.50
C LEU A 672 29.92 -13.82 -18.60
N ARG A 673 29.62 -13.38 -19.83
CA ARG A 673 29.07 -12.06 -20.14
C ARG A 673 27.55 -12.12 -20.14
N THR A 674 26.92 -11.14 -19.49
CA THR A 674 25.48 -11.04 -19.29
C THR A 674 24.98 -9.64 -19.65
N PHE A 675 23.66 -9.42 -19.60
CA PHE A 675 23.07 -8.10 -19.79
C PHE A 675 23.72 -7.04 -18.89
N PHE A 676 23.95 -7.34 -17.61
CA PHE A 676 24.50 -6.38 -16.66
C PHE A 676 26.01 -6.16 -16.81
N THR A 677 26.78 -7.16 -17.27
CA THR A 677 28.21 -6.94 -17.56
C THR A 677 28.40 -6.08 -18.80
N GLU A 678 27.62 -6.32 -19.86
CA GLU A 678 27.71 -5.53 -21.09
C GLU A 678 27.10 -4.14 -20.94
N LEU A 679 26.04 -3.99 -20.12
CA LEU A 679 25.51 -2.67 -19.77
C LEU A 679 26.55 -1.79 -19.05
N ARG A 680 27.46 -2.37 -18.24
CA ARG A 680 28.56 -1.61 -17.62
C ARG A 680 29.51 -0.98 -18.64
N GLN A 681 29.64 -1.55 -19.83
CA GLN A 681 30.47 -1.01 -20.92
C GLN A 681 29.78 0.15 -21.68
N ARG A 682 28.51 0.44 -21.40
CA ARG A 682 27.72 1.51 -22.02
C ARG A 682 27.34 2.57 -20.98
N PRO A 683 28.24 3.50 -20.62
CA PRO A 683 28.07 4.36 -19.45
C PRO A 683 26.83 5.26 -19.51
N GLU A 684 26.50 5.79 -20.69
CA GLU A 684 25.29 6.62 -20.88
C GLU A 684 24.00 5.83 -20.63
N LEU A 685 23.89 4.65 -21.26
CA LEU A 685 22.73 3.78 -21.10
C LEU A 685 22.62 3.24 -19.67
N ARG A 686 23.75 2.83 -19.07
CA ARG A 686 23.82 2.40 -17.67
C ARG A 686 23.35 3.50 -16.71
N ALA A 687 23.78 4.74 -16.90
CA ALA A 687 23.36 5.85 -16.06
C ALA A 687 21.84 6.05 -16.05
N ARG A 688 21.15 5.65 -17.14
CA ARG A 688 19.69 5.75 -17.28
C ARG A 688 18.93 4.51 -16.79
N LEU A 689 19.50 3.31 -16.92
CA LEU A 689 18.80 2.05 -16.60
C LEU A 689 19.25 1.40 -15.29
N TRP A 690 20.54 1.48 -14.95
CA TRP A 690 21.12 0.85 -13.77
C TRP A 690 22.20 1.76 -13.14
N PRO A 691 21.78 2.93 -12.61
CA PRO A 691 22.69 3.89 -12.00
C PRO A 691 23.27 3.36 -10.68
N GLU A 692 24.45 3.86 -10.31
CA GLU A 692 25.06 3.55 -9.02
C GLU A 692 24.22 4.08 -7.85
N ALA A 693 24.32 3.42 -6.69
CA ALA A 693 23.57 3.78 -5.51
C ALA A 693 23.86 5.24 -5.10
N ARG A 694 22.79 6.03 -4.96
CA ARG A 694 22.88 7.46 -4.57
C ARG A 694 23.12 7.64 -3.07
N ARG A 695 22.72 6.65 -2.26
CA ARG A 695 22.87 6.61 -0.80
C ARG A 695 23.93 5.55 -0.46
N GLY A 696 24.63 5.71 0.66
CA GLY A 696 25.68 4.77 1.08
C GLY A 696 27.00 4.91 0.31
N GLN A 697 27.33 6.10 -0.19
CA GLN A 697 28.66 6.38 -0.76
C GLN A 697 29.70 6.76 0.32
N GLY A 698 29.34 6.64 1.59
CA GLY A 698 30.26 6.91 2.69
C GLY A 698 31.35 5.84 2.82
N PRO A 699 32.44 6.13 3.56
CA PRO A 699 33.58 5.24 3.66
C PRO A 699 33.35 4.01 4.56
N THR A 700 32.20 3.92 5.24
CA THR A 700 31.93 2.88 6.24
C THR A 700 31.59 1.54 5.59
N ALA A 701 31.72 0.44 6.34
CA ALA A 701 31.31 -0.89 5.86
C ALA A 701 29.80 -0.97 5.59
N ALA A 702 28.99 -0.28 6.40
CA ALA A 702 27.54 -0.24 6.25
C ALA A 702 27.11 0.50 4.97
N ASP A 703 27.80 1.58 4.61
CA ASP A 703 27.58 2.33 3.38
C ASP A 703 27.82 1.44 2.15
N ARG A 704 28.95 0.73 2.11
CA ARG A 704 29.28 -0.21 1.02
C ARG A 704 28.27 -1.34 0.89
N LEU A 705 27.82 -1.90 2.01
CA LEU A 705 26.80 -2.97 2.03
C LEU A 705 25.46 -2.47 1.48
N TYR A 706 25.05 -1.26 1.86
CA TYR A 706 23.84 -0.64 1.35
C TYR A 706 23.93 -0.44 -0.18
N ALA A 707 25.05 0.06 -0.69
CA ALA A 707 25.24 0.27 -2.12
C ALA A 707 25.18 -1.05 -2.92
N LEU A 708 25.79 -2.11 -2.39
CA LEU A 708 25.73 -3.47 -2.96
C LEU A 708 24.29 -3.98 -3.03
N ARG A 709 23.56 -3.94 -1.90
CA ARG A 709 22.16 -4.39 -1.85
C ARG A 709 21.28 -3.58 -2.80
N GLU A 710 21.43 -2.26 -2.84
CA GLU A 710 20.66 -1.42 -3.75
C GLU A 710 20.94 -1.76 -5.22
N GLY A 711 22.20 -1.97 -5.59
CA GLY A 711 22.61 -2.37 -6.95
C GLY A 711 21.93 -3.67 -7.39
N GLU A 712 21.97 -4.70 -6.55
CA GLU A 712 21.36 -6.01 -6.86
C GLU A 712 19.83 -5.92 -6.93
N LEU A 713 19.19 -5.20 -6.01
CA LEU A 713 17.73 -5.03 -6.04
C LEU A 713 17.27 -4.29 -7.30
N ARG A 714 18.02 -3.27 -7.75
CA ARG A 714 17.77 -2.59 -9.03
C ARG A 714 17.86 -3.55 -10.20
N ALA A 715 18.91 -4.38 -10.24
CA ALA A 715 19.12 -5.36 -11.31
C ALA A 715 17.96 -6.35 -11.39
N GLN A 716 17.54 -6.93 -10.26
CA GLN A 716 16.46 -7.89 -10.22
C GLN A 716 15.09 -7.30 -10.63
N LEU A 717 14.80 -6.07 -10.20
CA LEU A 717 13.57 -5.38 -10.60
C LEU A 717 13.56 -5.08 -12.11
N LEU A 718 14.68 -4.56 -12.63
CA LEU A 718 14.85 -4.25 -14.05
C LEU A 718 14.69 -5.52 -14.91
N ALA A 719 15.36 -6.61 -14.51
CA ALA A 719 15.27 -7.90 -15.18
C ALA A 719 13.86 -8.50 -15.16
N SER A 720 13.11 -8.29 -14.07
CA SER A 720 11.72 -8.74 -13.97
C SER A 720 10.80 -7.92 -14.89
N ALA A 721 10.95 -6.59 -14.91
CA ALA A 721 10.20 -5.71 -15.79
C ALA A 721 10.47 -6.00 -17.28
N ALA A 722 11.73 -6.22 -17.66
CA ALA A 722 12.12 -6.57 -19.02
C ALA A 722 11.49 -7.88 -19.53
N ARG A 723 11.18 -8.83 -18.64
CA ARG A 723 10.64 -10.16 -18.97
C ARG A 723 9.12 -10.25 -18.89
N LEU A 724 8.47 -9.44 -18.06
CA LEU A 724 7.06 -9.62 -17.69
C LEU A 724 6.14 -8.48 -18.18
N GLY A 725 6.70 -7.30 -18.47
CA GLY A 725 5.97 -6.09 -18.84
C GLY A 725 5.86 -5.82 -20.34
N ASN A 726 5.58 -4.56 -20.69
CA ASN A 726 5.51 -4.12 -22.09
C ASN A 726 6.88 -4.20 -22.77
N ALA A 727 7.96 -3.97 -22.03
CA ALA A 727 9.34 -4.11 -22.49
C ALA A 727 9.64 -5.48 -23.12
N PHE A 728 8.91 -6.53 -22.73
CA PHE A 728 9.07 -7.86 -23.27
C PHE A 728 8.60 -7.99 -24.74
N ILE A 729 7.69 -7.13 -25.20
CA ILE A 729 7.22 -7.13 -26.60
C ILE A 729 8.38 -6.84 -27.56
N ASP A 730 9.25 -5.88 -27.22
CA ASP A 730 10.44 -5.55 -28.01
C ASP A 730 11.42 -6.72 -28.06
N LEU A 731 11.65 -7.37 -26.91
CA LEU A 731 12.54 -8.53 -26.80
C LEU A 731 12.01 -9.73 -27.61
N TYR A 732 10.69 -9.93 -27.61
CA TYR A 732 10.03 -10.92 -28.44
C TYR A 732 10.19 -10.63 -29.94
N ALA A 733 9.90 -9.39 -30.37
CA ALA A 733 10.01 -9.00 -31.78
C ALA A 733 11.44 -9.19 -32.30
N MET A 734 12.45 -8.81 -31.51
CA MET A 734 13.86 -9.09 -31.79
C MET A 734 14.15 -10.59 -31.95
N THR A 735 13.61 -11.41 -31.06
CA THR A 735 13.81 -12.87 -31.10
C THR A 735 13.25 -13.47 -32.39
N ILE A 736 12.06 -13.04 -32.83
CA ILE A 736 11.46 -13.53 -34.07
C ILE A 736 12.20 -13.03 -35.33
N ARG A 737 12.72 -11.79 -35.33
CA ARG A 737 13.54 -11.29 -36.46
C ARG A 737 14.74 -12.17 -36.74
N ARG A 738 15.37 -12.72 -35.71
CA ARG A 738 16.49 -13.66 -35.88
C ARG A 738 16.03 -15.03 -36.37
N LEU A 739 15.01 -15.59 -35.72
CA LEU A 739 14.49 -16.92 -36.07
C LEU A 739 13.91 -16.97 -37.49
N GLY A 740 13.35 -15.85 -37.97
CA GLY A 740 12.67 -15.77 -39.26
C GLY A 740 11.42 -16.66 -39.38
N SER A 741 10.97 -17.27 -38.27
CA SER A 741 9.92 -18.29 -38.18
C SER A 741 9.13 -18.15 -36.88
N LEU A 742 7.83 -18.50 -36.90
CA LEU A 742 6.99 -18.70 -35.73
C LEU A 742 6.74 -20.19 -35.43
N ASP A 743 7.38 -21.11 -36.16
CA ASP A 743 7.31 -22.55 -35.89
C ASP A 743 8.21 -22.92 -34.70
N LEU A 744 7.60 -23.51 -33.68
CA LEU A 744 8.30 -23.92 -32.46
C LEU A 744 9.46 -24.89 -32.75
N ARG A 745 9.34 -25.74 -33.78
CA ARG A 745 10.38 -26.71 -34.17
C ARG A 745 11.63 -26.05 -34.72
N THR A 746 11.48 -24.92 -35.42
CA THR A 746 12.61 -24.10 -35.87
C THR A 746 13.35 -23.54 -34.67
N GLN A 747 12.61 -23.12 -33.63
CA GLN A 747 13.18 -22.57 -32.40
C GLN A 747 13.92 -23.61 -31.56
N GLU A 748 13.46 -24.85 -31.52
CA GLU A 748 14.12 -25.98 -30.86
C GLU A 748 15.40 -26.41 -31.60
N SER A 749 15.43 -26.25 -32.92
CA SER A 749 16.58 -26.62 -33.77
C SER A 749 17.73 -25.61 -33.66
N GLU A 750 17.43 -24.31 -33.60
CA GLU A 750 18.44 -23.24 -33.37
C GLU A 750 19.10 -23.33 -31.98
N GLU A 751 18.45 -23.94 -30.99
CA GLU A 751 18.94 -24.03 -29.62
C GLU A 751 20.17 -24.94 -29.46
N ALA A 752 20.35 -25.91 -30.36
CA ALA A 752 21.49 -26.83 -30.31
C ALA A 752 22.84 -26.11 -30.51
N ASP A 753 22.85 -24.95 -31.21
CA ASP A 753 24.04 -24.17 -31.56
C ASP A 753 24.21 -22.87 -30.71
N ALA A 754 23.28 -22.57 -29.80
CA ALA A 754 23.03 -21.20 -29.32
C ALA A 754 23.94 -20.67 -28.19
N ALA A 755 24.74 -21.49 -27.52
CA ALA A 755 25.55 -21.05 -26.36
C ALA A 755 26.64 -20.02 -26.73
N SER A 756 27.12 -20.02 -27.98
CA SER A 756 28.09 -19.05 -28.52
C SER A 756 27.44 -17.72 -28.94
N ALA A 757 26.12 -17.72 -29.18
CA ALA A 757 25.37 -16.57 -29.74
C ALA A 757 24.66 -15.70 -28.68
N GLU A 758 24.73 -16.04 -27.39
CA GLU A 758 24.05 -15.32 -26.29
C GLU A 758 24.53 -13.86 -26.17
N LEU A 759 25.85 -13.63 -26.22
CA LEU A 759 26.44 -12.28 -26.17
C LEU A 759 25.96 -11.39 -27.31
N GLY A 760 25.82 -11.94 -28.52
CA GLY A 760 25.29 -11.20 -29.66
C GLY A 760 23.84 -10.77 -29.47
N ARG A 761 23.02 -11.55 -28.75
CA ARG A 761 21.62 -11.20 -28.41
C ARG A 761 21.56 -10.11 -27.35
N ILE A 762 22.44 -10.19 -26.35
CA ILE A 762 22.58 -9.16 -25.31
C ILE A 762 22.92 -7.81 -25.96
N ASN A 763 23.93 -7.78 -26.83
CA ASN A 763 24.35 -6.54 -27.48
C ASN A 763 23.28 -5.95 -28.38
N GLU A 764 22.56 -6.76 -29.17
CA GLU A 764 21.45 -6.25 -29.99
C GLU A 764 20.33 -5.64 -29.13
N TYR A 765 20.02 -6.23 -27.97
CA TYR A 765 18.99 -5.67 -27.09
C TYR A 765 19.45 -4.35 -26.48
N LEU A 766 20.71 -4.26 -26.08
CA LEU A 766 21.30 -3.01 -25.61
C LEU A 766 21.34 -1.94 -26.72
N ASP A 767 21.64 -2.32 -27.97
CA ASP A 767 21.61 -1.42 -29.13
C ASP A 767 20.19 -0.86 -29.37
N LEU A 768 19.17 -1.71 -29.27
CA LEU A 768 17.77 -1.29 -29.38
C LEU A 768 17.41 -0.29 -28.27
N LEU A 769 17.78 -0.57 -27.03
CA LEU A 769 17.53 0.32 -25.89
C LEU A 769 18.26 1.66 -26.06
N GLU A 770 19.48 1.64 -26.56
CA GLU A 770 20.28 2.84 -26.84
C GLU A 770 19.70 3.66 -28.00
N GLN A 771 19.20 3.01 -29.05
CA GLN A 771 18.46 3.67 -30.12
C GLN A 771 17.19 4.35 -29.59
N GLN A 772 16.38 3.63 -28.79
CA GLN A 772 15.18 4.20 -28.18
C GLN A 772 15.50 5.35 -27.22
N MET A 773 16.64 5.31 -26.53
CA MET A 773 17.12 6.41 -25.68
C MET A 773 17.45 7.67 -26.48
N ARG A 774 18.03 7.52 -27.68
CA ARG A 774 18.45 8.63 -28.55
C ARG A 774 17.31 9.23 -29.37
N THR A 775 16.26 8.46 -29.66
CA THR A 775 15.07 8.95 -30.38
C THR A 775 14.06 9.59 -29.41
N ALA A 776 13.64 10.82 -29.71
CA ALA A 776 12.68 11.55 -28.88
C ALA A 776 11.32 10.82 -28.80
N ARG A 777 10.67 10.85 -27.62
CA ARG A 777 9.36 10.21 -27.39
C ARG A 777 8.24 10.71 -28.32
N GLY A 778 8.37 11.90 -28.91
CA GLY A 778 7.40 12.42 -29.88
C GLY A 778 7.52 11.79 -31.28
N GLU A 779 8.67 11.19 -31.58
CA GLU A 779 9.01 10.62 -32.90
C GLU A 779 8.83 9.10 -32.96
N ARG A 780 8.58 8.46 -31.82
CA ARG A 780 8.39 7.00 -31.71
C ARG A 780 7.29 6.63 -30.72
N THR A 781 6.83 5.39 -30.76
CA THR A 781 5.95 4.84 -29.74
C THR A 781 6.70 4.53 -28.44
N TRP A 782 5.98 4.51 -27.32
CA TRP A 782 6.48 4.05 -26.03
C TRP A 782 7.02 2.61 -26.12
N GLY A 783 8.27 2.42 -25.69
CA GLY A 783 9.03 1.17 -25.87
C GLY A 783 9.68 0.67 -24.58
N ALA A 784 10.49 -0.39 -24.69
CA ALA A 784 11.17 -1.02 -23.56
C ALA A 784 12.04 -0.04 -22.76
N PHE A 785 12.84 0.79 -23.43
CA PHE A 785 13.70 1.78 -22.76
C PHE A 785 12.91 2.71 -21.84
N ASP A 786 11.72 3.16 -22.26
CA ASP A 786 10.94 4.11 -21.48
C ASP A 786 10.44 3.51 -20.17
N GLU A 787 9.88 2.29 -20.23
CA GLU A 787 9.42 1.56 -19.05
C GLU A 787 10.58 1.32 -18.08
N LEU A 788 11.69 0.79 -18.61
CA LEU A 788 12.87 0.44 -17.82
C LEU A 788 13.55 1.66 -17.20
N ALA A 789 13.68 2.77 -17.95
CA ALA A 789 14.25 4.01 -17.45
C ALA A 789 13.34 4.68 -16.40
N ASP A 790 12.02 4.65 -16.58
CA ASP A 790 11.08 5.20 -15.59
C ASP A 790 11.14 4.40 -14.28
N ILE A 791 11.31 3.07 -14.35
CA ILE A 791 11.55 2.20 -13.18
C ILE A 791 12.88 2.56 -12.51
N ALA A 792 13.96 2.68 -13.27
CA ALA A 792 15.30 2.99 -12.74
C ALA A 792 15.35 4.34 -12.03
N ASN A 793 14.75 5.38 -12.64
CA ASN A 793 14.69 6.73 -12.12
C ASN A 793 13.90 6.85 -10.82
N HIS A 794 12.87 6.02 -10.65
CA HIS A 794 11.95 6.06 -9.51
C HIS A 794 12.08 4.85 -8.58
N PHE A 795 13.22 4.14 -8.63
CA PHE A 795 13.43 2.89 -7.89
C PHE A 795 13.08 2.98 -6.39
N ASP A 796 13.61 3.98 -5.68
CA ASP A 796 13.32 4.17 -4.26
C ASP A 796 11.83 4.38 -4.00
N LEU A 797 11.19 5.20 -4.83
CA LEU A 797 9.76 5.49 -4.72
C LEU A 797 8.93 4.23 -4.98
N ILE A 798 9.31 3.39 -5.95
CA ILE A 798 8.63 2.14 -6.28
C ILE A 798 8.71 1.15 -5.11
N LEU A 799 9.90 0.93 -4.55
CA LEU A 799 10.06 0.04 -3.40
C LEU A 799 9.27 0.55 -2.20
N ASP A 800 9.39 1.83 -1.90
CA ASP A 800 8.73 2.47 -0.76
C ASP A 800 7.21 2.30 -0.77
N VAL A 801 6.57 2.32 -1.95
CA VAL A 801 5.10 2.21 -2.08
C VAL A 801 4.59 0.79 -2.34
N ASN A 802 5.40 -0.09 -2.94
CA ASN A 802 4.95 -1.43 -3.36
C ASN A 802 5.53 -2.60 -2.58
N ALA A 803 6.79 -2.50 -2.13
CA ALA A 803 7.50 -3.60 -1.48
C ALA A 803 8.64 -3.10 -0.56
N PRO A 804 8.35 -2.27 0.47
CA PRO A 804 9.39 -1.74 1.37
C PRO A 804 10.14 -2.85 2.11
N GLU A 805 9.48 -3.98 2.39
CA GLU A 805 10.04 -5.17 3.04
C GLU A 805 11.25 -5.75 2.31
N VAL A 806 11.33 -5.59 0.99
CA VAL A 806 12.43 -6.10 0.16
C VAL A 806 13.78 -5.50 0.55
N ARG A 807 13.79 -4.31 1.16
CA ARG A 807 15.03 -3.68 1.64
C ARG A 807 15.72 -4.50 2.74
N SER A 808 14.97 -5.27 3.53
CA SER A 808 15.48 -6.11 4.62
C SER A 808 15.49 -7.62 4.31
N GLU A 809 14.81 -8.06 3.25
CA GLU A 809 14.78 -9.47 2.85
C GLU A 809 16.14 -9.96 2.32
N PRO A 810 16.52 -11.24 2.53
CA PRO A 810 17.71 -11.82 1.90
C PRO A 810 17.64 -11.73 0.37
N LEU A 811 18.73 -11.34 -0.30
CA LEU A 811 18.76 -11.07 -1.75
C LEU A 811 18.41 -12.31 -2.61
N ALA A 812 18.54 -13.51 -2.03
CA ALA A 812 18.14 -14.76 -2.68
C ALA A 812 16.61 -14.89 -2.86
N ARG A 813 15.80 -14.21 -2.03
CA ARG A 813 14.32 -14.30 -2.07
C ARG A 813 13.68 -13.17 -2.88
N THR A 814 14.38 -12.06 -3.10
CA THR A 814 13.82 -10.83 -3.67
C THR A 814 13.44 -10.95 -5.14
N ALA A 815 14.14 -11.78 -5.92
CA ALA A 815 13.79 -12.06 -7.31
C ALA A 815 12.39 -12.70 -7.45
N LYS A 816 12.01 -13.57 -6.50
CA LYS A 816 10.68 -14.19 -6.46
C LYS A 816 9.60 -13.14 -6.14
N VAL A 817 9.89 -12.21 -5.23
CA VAL A 817 8.96 -11.13 -4.86
C VAL A 817 8.67 -10.23 -6.06
N PHE A 818 9.69 -9.80 -6.79
CA PHE A 818 9.50 -9.00 -8.01
C PHE A 818 8.80 -9.78 -9.13
N GLY A 819 9.13 -11.06 -9.29
CA GLY A 819 8.45 -11.96 -10.23
C GLY A 819 6.95 -12.10 -9.93
N GLN A 820 6.57 -12.25 -8.65
CA GLN A 820 5.17 -12.29 -8.24
C GLN A 820 4.46 -10.95 -8.44
N LEU A 821 5.15 -9.84 -8.17
CA LEU A 821 4.61 -8.49 -8.34
C LEU A 821 4.26 -8.18 -9.82
N LEU A 822 5.08 -8.66 -10.77
CA LEU A 822 4.94 -8.37 -12.19
C LEU A 822 4.36 -9.52 -13.03
N GLY A 823 4.24 -10.74 -12.50
CA GLY A 823 3.90 -11.94 -13.27
C GLY A 823 2.48 -12.01 -13.86
N GLN A 824 1.55 -11.18 -13.36
CA GLN A 824 0.13 -11.18 -13.80
C GLN A 824 -0.31 -9.83 -14.38
N GLN A 825 0.59 -9.12 -15.05
CA GLN A 825 0.27 -7.82 -15.62
C GLN A 825 -0.83 -7.90 -16.69
N GLN A 826 -1.76 -6.96 -16.63
CA GLN A 826 -2.82 -6.75 -17.61
C GLN A 826 -2.71 -5.33 -18.15
N PRO A 827 -2.86 -5.09 -19.46
CA PRO A 827 -2.80 -3.74 -20.03
C PRO A 827 -3.88 -2.80 -19.47
N VAL A 828 -5.08 -3.36 -19.24
CA VAL A 828 -6.26 -2.68 -18.70
C VAL A 828 -6.76 -3.44 -17.48
N GLY A 829 -6.81 -2.75 -16.33
CA GLY A 829 -7.37 -3.27 -15.08
C GLY A 829 -8.83 -2.89 -14.91
N GLY A 830 -9.67 -3.83 -14.45
CA GLY A 830 -11.04 -3.57 -14.02
C GLY A 830 -11.25 -4.04 -12.58
N MET A 831 -11.82 -3.18 -11.73
CA MET A 831 -12.01 -3.47 -10.30
C MET A 831 -13.42 -3.14 -9.82
N SER A 832 -14.08 -4.16 -9.26
CA SER A 832 -15.41 -4.04 -8.65
C SER A 832 -15.57 -5.09 -7.54
N GLY A 833 -16.30 -4.77 -6.47
CA GLY A 833 -16.54 -5.68 -5.35
C GLY A 833 -15.38 -5.78 -4.36
N GLN A 834 -14.25 -6.37 -4.78
CA GLN A 834 -13.07 -6.59 -3.93
C GLN A 834 -11.80 -5.94 -4.50
N VAL A 835 -10.91 -5.51 -3.61
CA VAL A 835 -9.64 -4.86 -3.98
C VAL A 835 -8.60 -5.92 -4.34
N ASN A 836 -8.20 -5.99 -5.62
CA ASN A 836 -7.03 -6.73 -6.05
C ASN A 836 -5.75 -5.92 -5.74
N GLN A 837 -5.07 -6.29 -4.66
CA GLN A 837 -3.85 -5.61 -4.20
C GLN A 837 -2.68 -5.70 -5.19
N THR A 838 -2.54 -6.80 -5.92
CA THR A 838 -1.50 -6.95 -6.95
C THR A 838 -1.70 -5.92 -8.07
N LEU A 839 -2.93 -5.78 -8.56
CA LEU A 839 -3.26 -4.81 -9.61
C LEU A 839 -3.03 -3.35 -9.15
N VAL A 840 -3.38 -3.04 -7.90
CA VAL A 840 -3.11 -1.72 -7.29
C VAL A 840 -1.61 -1.44 -7.21
N ARG A 841 -0.80 -2.42 -6.77
CA ARG A 841 0.66 -2.28 -6.70
C ARG A 841 1.28 -2.11 -8.09
N GLN A 842 0.81 -2.87 -9.09
CA GLN A 842 1.23 -2.70 -10.49
C GLN A 842 0.84 -1.32 -11.04
N PHE A 843 -0.35 -0.81 -10.72
CA PHE A 843 -0.76 0.54 -11.16
C PHE A 843 0.14 1.64 -10.56
N ARG A 844 0.70 1.43 -9.36
CA ARG A 844 1.70 2.30 -8.70
C ARG A 844 3.11 2.17 -9.26
N MET A 845 3.33 1.43 -10.33
CA MET A 845 4.62 1.30 -11.02
C MET A 845 4.50 1.83 -12.46
N PRO A 846 5.61 2.19 -13.13
CA PRO A 846 5.61 2.35 -14.58
C PRO A 846 5.16 1.05 -15.27
N GLY A 847 4.59 1.18 -16.47
CA GLY A 847 4.10 0.04 -17.26
C GLY A 847 2.70 -0.43 -16.87
N TYR A 848 2.37 -1.68 -17.21
CA TYR A 848 0.99 -2.19 -17.08
C TYR A 848 0.51 -2.36 -15.62
N PRO A 849 -0.80 -2.14 -15.35
CA PRO A 849 -1.82 -1.58 -16.25
C PRO A 849 -1.65 -0.07 -16.50
N LEU A 850 -1.94 0.37 -17.73
CA LEU A 850 -1.97 1.80 -18.08
C LEU A 850 -3.36 2.42 -17.86
N VAL A 851 -4.44 1.64 -17.96
CA VAL A 851 -5.79 2.12 -17.66
C VAL A 851 -6.39 1.28 -16.54
N LEU A 852 -6.90 1.93 -15.48
CA LEU A 852 -7.59 1.27 -14.38
C LEU A 852 -9.02 1.80 -14.27
N VAL A 853 -10.00 0.91 -14.47
CA VAL A 853 -11.43 1.22 -14.34
C VAL A 853 -11.94 0.66 -13.02
N THR A 854 -12.58 1.49 -12.19
CA THR A 854 -13.03 1.08 -10.86
C THR A 854 -14.30 1.77 -10.41
N THR A 855 -15.08 1.10 -9.56
CA THR A 855 -16.16 1.74 -8.80
C THR A 855 -15.60 2.58 -7.64
N ASP A 856 -16.46 3.06 -6.74
CA ASP A 856 -16.03 3.74 -5.49
C ASP A 856 -15.20 2.87 -4.53
N LEU A 857 -14.94 1.61 -4.90
CA LEU A 857 -14.04 0.71 -4.20
C LEU A 857 -12.66 1.33 -3.92
N LEU A 858 -12.11 2.10 -4.88
CA LEU A 858 -10.80 2.76 -4.74
C LEU A 858 -10.91 4.26 -4.42
N GLN A 859 -12.09 4.75 -4.02
CA GLN A 859 -12.29 6.16 -3.61
C GLN A 859 -11.50 6.48 -2.33
N GLU A 860 -11.33 5.50 -1.45
CA GLU A 860 -10.61 5.60 -0.18
C GLU A 860 -9.56 4.49 -0.03
N GLY A 861 -8.67 4.61 0.96
CA GLY A 861 -7.70 3.55 1.29
C GLY A 861 -6.43 3.51 0.46
N GLU A 862 -6.54 3.72 -0.85
CA GLU A 862 -5.44 3.45 -1.78
C GLU A 862 -4.80 4.73 -2.34
N ASP A 863 -3.50 4.65 -2.59
CA ASP A 863 -2.67 5.74 -3.13
C ASP A 863 -2.32 5.42 -4.60
N LEU A 864 -2.82 6.20 -5.56
CA LEU A 864 -2.66 5.89 -7.00
C LEU A 864 -1.89 6.98 -7.79
N HIS A 865 -1.41 8.00 -7.08
CA HIS A 865 -0.78 9.22 -7.61
C HIS A 865 0.62 9.04 -8.19
N THR A 866 1.30 7.93 -7.87
CA THR A 866 2.75 7.79 -8.10
C THR A 866 3.13 7.96 -9.58
N PHE A 867 2.37 7.35 -10.49
CA PHE A 867 2.61 7.38 -11.95
C PHE A 867 1.34 7.65 -12.76
N CYS A 868 0.33 8.27 -12.13
CA CYS A 868 -0.91 8.66 -12.80
C CYS A 868 -1.14 10.16 -12.66
N SER A 869 -1.47 10.82 -13.77
CA SER A 869 -1.79 12.25 -13.85
C SER A 869 -3.09 12.54 -14.61
N SER A 870 -3.96 11.53 -14.77
CA SER A 870 -5.25 11.63 -15.47
C SER A 870 -6.35 10.87 -14.73
N ILE A 871 -7.47 11.53 -14.46
CA ILE A 871 -8.66 10.95 -13.85
C ILE A 871 -9.92 11.24 -14.67
N HIS A 872 -10.74 10.22 -14.91
CA HIS A 872 -12.03 10.35 -15.58
C HIS A 872 -13.17 10.02 -14.60
N HIS A 873 -14.01 11.00 -14.31
CA HIS A 873 -15.26 10.80 -13.60
C HIS A 873 -16.36 10.36 -14.58
N TYR A 874 -16.23 9.13 -15.10
CA TYR A 874 -17.19 8.58 -16.05
C TYR A 874 -18.58 8.42 -15.43
N GLY A 875 -18.64 7.97 -14.17
CA GLY A 875 -19.82 8.07 -13.31
C GLY A 875 -19.63 9.17 -12.27
N ILE A 876 -20.52 10.16 -12.20
CA ILE A 876 -20.40 11.30 -11.29
C ILE A 876 -20.95 10.96 -9.90
N SER A 877 -20.28 11.43 -8.84
CA SER A 877 -20.83 11.39 -7.48
C SER A 877 -21.65 12.64 -7.20
N TRP A 878 -22.63 12.54 -6.31
CA TRP A 878 -23.52 13.66 -5.99
C TRP A 878 -22.93 14.64 -4.96
N THR A 879 -21.89 14.24 -4.21
CA THR A 879 -21.21 15.09 -3.21
C THR A 879 -19.86 15.63 -3.72
N PRO A 880 -19.54 16.92 -3.48
CA PRO A 880 -18.21 17.48 -3.75
C PRO A 880 -17.09 16.75 -3.00
N SER A 881 -17.36 16.33 -1.76
CA SER A 881 -16.41 15.59 -0.91
C SER A 881 -15.93 14.30 -1.59
N ALA A 882 -16.86 13.51 -2.16
CA ALA A 882 -16.50 12.29 -2.88
C ALA A 882 -15.70 12.60 -4.15
N MET A 883 -16.04 13.66 -4.89
CA MET A 883 -15.27 14.09 -6.07
C MET A 883 -13.84 14.46 -5.71
N GLU A 884 -13.63 15.27 -4.67
CA GLU A 884 -12.29 15.62 -4.19
C GLU A 884 -11.52 14.43 -3.63
N GLN A 885 -12.18 13.47 -2.97
CA GLN A 885 -11.54 12.23 -2.51
C GLN A 885 -11.05 11.35 -3.68
N ARG A 886 -11.84 11.26 -4.76
CA ARG A 886 -11.49 10.55 -6.00
C ARG A 886 -10.32 11.24 -6.71
N ILE A 887 -10.37 12.56 -6.93
CA ILE A 887 -9.26 13.33 -7.52
C ILE A 887 -8.00 13.19 -6.65
N GLY A 888 -8.18 13.29 -5.34
CA GLY A 888 -7.13 13.11 -4.35
C GLY A 888 -6.56 11.69 -4.29
N ARG A 889 -7.01 10.71 -5.11
CA ARG A 889 -6.28 9.45 -5.31
C ARG A 889 -5.02 9.64 -6.14
N ILE A 890 -5.05 10.61 -7.06
CA ILE A 890 -3.94 10.93 -7.96
C ILE A 890 -3.32 12.31 -7.71
N ASP A 891 -4.03 13.22 -7.04
CA ASP A 891 -3.51 14.51 -6.58
C ASP A 891 -3.05 14.44 -5.12
N ARG A 892 -1.77 14.11 -4.91
CA ARG A 892 -1.15 13.98 -3.57
C ARG A 892 0.29 14.45 -3.57
N VAL A 893 0.87 14.54 -2.38
CA VAL A 893 2.31 14.71 -2.19
C VAL A 893 3.08 13.58 -2.91
N ARG A 894 4.08 13.98 -3.68
CA ARG A 894 4.84 13.21 -4.68
C ARG A 894 4.02 12.65 -5.84
N SER A 895 2.90 13.25 -6.22
CA SER A 895 2.19 12.85 -7.44
C SER A 895 3.07 12.98 -8.67
N GLN A 896 2.74 12.23 -9.72
CA GLN A 896 3.39 12.38 -11.02
C GLN A 896 3.32 13.85 -11.50
N THR A 897 2.17 14.51 -11.32
CA THR A 897 1.97 15.92 -11.67
C THR A 897 2.92 16.82 -10.88
N GLU A 898 3.02 16.68 -9.56
CA GLU A 898 3.94 17.51 -8.78
C GLU A 898 5.39 17.32 -9.23
N ARG A 899 5.86 16.07 -9.36
CA ARG A 899 7.24 15.80 -9.77
C ARG A 899 7.54 16.38 -11.16
N ARG A 900 6.57 16.30 -12.08
CA ARG A 900 6.68 16.89 -13.42
C ARG A 900 6.76 18.41 -13.35
N LEU A 901 5.90 19.07 -12.58
CA LEU A 901 5.86 20.53 -12.45
C LEU A 901 7.10 21.09 -11.76
N LEU A 902 7.63 20.40 -10.74
CA LEU A 902 8.85 20.81 -10.03
C LEU A 902 10.12 20.65 -10.89
N ALA A 903 10.09 19.77 -11.89
CA ALA A 903 11.19 19.54 -12.82
C ALA A 903 11.01 20.28 -14.15
N LEU A 904 10.02 21.19 -14.24
CA LEU A 904 9.68 21.87 -15.49
C LEU A 904 10.61 23.07 -15.71
N ASP A 905 11.43 22.99 -16.75
CA ASP A 905 12.35 24.06 -17.18
C ASP A 905 11.78 24.92 -18.34
N SER A 906 10.56 24.62 -18.79
CA SER A 906 9.88 25.30 -19.90
C SER A 906 8.59 26.01 -19.43
N PRO A 907 8.00 26.91 -20.25
CA PRO A 907 6.73 27.53 -19.91
C PRO A 907 5.62 26.49 -19.71
N LEU A 908 4.85 26.66 -18.63
CA LEU A 908 3.74 25.78 -18.25
C LEU A 908 2.74 25.62 -19.38
N GLN A 909 2.51 24.38 -19.83
CA GLN A 909 1.48 24.03 -20.82
C GLN A 909 0.31 23.30 -20.17
N GLY A 910 -0.85 23.34 -20.83
CA GLY A 910 -2.05 22.68 -20.34
C GLY A 910 -1.93 21.14 -20.24
N SER A 911 -0.98 20.51 -20.93
CA SER A 911 -0.68 19.07 -20.84
C SER A 911 0.15 18.70 -19.61
N ASP A 912 0.89 19.65 -19.02
CA ASP A 912 1.69 19.42 -17.82
C ASP A 912 0.81 19.28 -16.57
N LEU A 913 -0.36 19.92 -16.61
CA LEU A 913 -1.36 19.95 -15.55
C LEU A 913 -1.98 18.58 -15.27
N LEU A 914 -2.55 18.41 -14.07
CA LEU A 914 -3.38 17.25 -13.74
C LEU A 914 -4.66 17.29 -14.59
N GLN A 915 -4.93 16.23 -15.35
CA GLN A 915 -6.12 16.18 -16.20
C GLN A 915 -7.30 15.57 -15.43
N VAL A 916 -8.40 16.32 -15.33
CA VAL A 916 -9.62 15.90 -14.63
C VAL A 916 -10.79 15.97 -15.62
N TYR A 917 -11.28 14.79 -16.04
CA TYR A 917 -12.34 14.67 -17.03
C TYR A 917 -13.71 14.45 -16.40
N PHE A 918 -14.72 15.13 -16.94
CA PHE A 918 -16.14 14.92 -16.63
C PHE A 918 -16.91 14.55 -17.91
N PRO A 919 -16.67 13.37 -18.51
CA PRO A 919 -17.27 13.02 -19.80
C PRO A 919 -18.79 13.01 -19.69
N HIS A 920 -19.48 13.73 -20.57
CA HIS A 920 -20.94 13.73 -20.66
C HIS A 920 -21.40 14.22 -22.02
N LEU A 921 -22.64 13.88 -22.38
CA LEU A 921 -23.25 14.32 -23.63
C LEU A 921 -24.02 15.64 -23.41
N LYS A 922 -23.64 16.70 -24.12
CA LYS A 922 -24.14 18.09 -23.92
C LYS A 922 -25.65 18.23 -24.12
N ASP A 923 -26.20 17.57 -25.14
CA ASP A 923 -27.60 17.72 -25.54
C ASP A 923 -28.52 16.68 -24.86
N THR A 924 -28.23 16.32 -23.61
CA THR A 924 -28.93 15.25 -22.88
C THR A 924 -29.24 15.65 -21.44
N VAL A 925 -30.17 14.95 -20.78
CA VAL A 925 -30.50 15.18 -19.35
C VAL A 925 -29.33 14.94 -18.39
N GLU A 926 -28.28 14.24 -18.83
CA GLU A 926 -27.05 14.01 -18.05
C GLU A 926 -26.36 15.33 -17.69
N VAL A 927 -26.39 16.33 -18.58
CA VAL A 927 -25.73 17.63 -18.38
C VAL A 927 -26.20 18.34 -17.11
N LEU A 928 -27.47 18.14 -16.74
CA LEU A 928 -28.07 18.74 -15.55
C LEU A 928 -27.41 18.21 -14.26
N GLN A 929 -27.09 16.91 -14.23
CA GLN A 929 -26.38 16.29 -13.10
C GLN A 929 -24.97 16.82 -12.98
N VAL A 930 -24.24 16.87 -14.09
CA VAL A 930 -22.85 17.34 -14.11
C VAL A 930 -22.78 18.81 -13.74
N GLN A 931 -23.65 19.65 -14.30
CA GLN A 931 -23.73 21.07 -13.97
C GLN A 931 -23.96 21.29 -12.47
N ARG A 932 -24.90 20.56 -11.86
CA ARG A 932 -25.19 20.68 -10.43
C ARG A 932 -23.98 20.28 -9.57
N VAL A 933 -23.28 19.21 -9.92
CA VAL A 933 -22.09 18.77 -9.18
C VAL A 933 -20.95 19.78 -9.32
N LEU A 934 -20.69 20.30 -10.53
CA LEU A 934 -19.67 21.31 -10.77
C LEU A 934 -19.96 22.64 -10.03
N GLU A 935 -21.22 23.05 -9.98
CA GLU A 935 -21.66 24.19 -9.18
C GLU A 935 -21.38 23.95 -7.69
N ARG A 936 -21.74 22.77 -7.16
CA ARG A 936 -21.45 22.39 -5.77
C ARG A 936 -19.95 22.30 -5.48
N MET A 937 -19.13 21.82 -6.41
CA MET A 937 -17.67 21.83 -6.28
C MET A 937 -17.13 23.26 -6.18
N ASN A 938 -17.63 24.19 -7.00
CA ASN A 938 -17.26 25.59 -6.92
C ASN A 938 -17.67 26.21 -5.56
N ILE A 939 -18.87 25.90 -5.06
CA ILE A 939 -19.33 26.33 -3.72
C ILE A 939 -18.45 25.76 -2.63
N PHE A 940 -18.16 24.46 -2.66
CA PHE A 940 -17.29 23.78 -1.72
C PHE A 940 -15.89 24.41 -1.66
N LEU A 941 -15.29 24.72 -2.81
CA LEU A 941 -14.02 25.43 -2.86
C LEU A 941 -14.13 26.82 -2.22
N ARG A 942 -15.16 27.62 -2.55
CA ARG A 942 -15.34 28.95 -1.94
C ARG A 942 -15.50 28.91 -0.42
N LEU A 943 -16.36 28.02 0.10
CA LEU A 943 -16.60 27.87 1.55
C LEU A 943 -15.32 27.62 2.34
N MET A 944 -14.40 26.87 1.75
CA MET A 944 -13.16 26.48 2.40
C MET A 944 -12.00 27.49 2.27
N HIS A 945 -12.13 28.50 1.40
CA HIS A 945 -11.01 29.38 1.01
C HIS A 945 -11.29 30.89 1.18
N GLU A 946 -12.49 31.37 0.84
CA GLU A 946 -12.82 32.80 0.85
C GLU A 946 -13.80 33.18 1.98
N GLY A 947 -14.57 32.20 2.48
CA GLY A 947 -15.82 32.47 3.23
C GLY A 947 -16.88 33.08 2.30
N LEU A 948 -18.17 33.09 2.68
CA LEU A 948 -19.21 34.09 2.33
C LEU A 948 -20.64 33.50 2.29
N THR A 949 -21.61 34.42 2.24
CA THR A 949 -23.08 34.36 2.33
C THR A 949 -23.84 33.20 1.67
N THR A 950 -24.87 32.76 2.42
CA THR A 950 -26.09 31.98 2.10
C THR A 950 -26.07 31.07 0.86
N ALA A 951 -25.98 29.75 1.11
CA ALA A 951 -26.57 28.75 0.23
C ALA A 951 -27.88 28.22 0.85
N ALA A 952 -28.94 28.16 0.05
CA ALA A 952 -30.22 27.55 0.42
C ALA A 952 -30.05 26.03 0.63
N ARG A 953 -30.98 25.46 1.41
CA ARG A 953 -31.05 24.03 1.80
C ARG A 953 -30.87 23.10 0.60
N GLU A 954 -29.94 22.14 0.69
CA GLU A 954 -29.60 21.21 -0.39
C GLU A 954 -30.64 20.09 -0.54
N ASP A 955 -30.98 19.76 -1.79
CA ASP A 955 -31.76 18.56 -2.13
C ASP A 955 -30.90 17.66 -3.04
N SER A 956 -30.83 16.36 -2.76
CA SER A 956 -30.11 15.38 -3.60
C SER A 956 -30.83 15.12 -4.92
N ARG A 957 -32.08 15.61 -5.03
CA ARG A 957 -32.94 15.54 -6.19
C ARG A 957 -32.83 16.78 -7.09
N ILE A 958 -32.87 16.54 -8.39
CA ILE A 958 -32.96 17.53 -9.46
C ILE A 958 -34.38 17.47 -10.02
N ASP A 959 -35.07 18.61 -10.02
CA ASP A 959 -36.27 18.79 -10.83
C ASP A 959 -35.86 19.15 -12.27
N ALA A 960 -36.05 18.20 -13.19
CA ALA A 960 -35.63 18.36 -14.58
C ALA A 960 -36.36 19.53 -15.26
N ALA A 961 -37.65 19.70 -14.99
CA ALA A 961 -38.46 20.73 -15.62
C ALA A 961 -38.01 22.14 -15.18
N GLN A 962 -37.74 22.31 -13.88
CA GLN A 962 -37.23 23.57 -13.34
C GLN A 962 -35.82 23.89 -13.87
N GLU A 963 -34.93 22.90 -13.94
CA GLU A 963 -33.56 23.12 -14.40
C GLU A 963 -33.48 23.40 -15.91
N PHE A 964 -34.27 22.71 -16.74
CA PHE A 964 -34.37 23.05 -18.16
C PHE A 964 -34.86 24.48 -18.39
N ALA A 965 -35.81 24.96 -17.56
CA ALA A 965 -36.28 26.34 -17.63
C ALA A 965 -35.20 27.37 -17.22
N ARG A 966 -34.26 27.01 -16.34
CA ARG A 966 -33.12 27.86 -15.94
C ARG A 966 -32.01 27.94 -17.00
N GLY A 967 -32.02 27.02 -17.96
CA GLY A 967 -31.04 26.89 -19.04
C GLY A 967 -29.73 26.20 -18.60
N VAL A 968 -29.10 25.49 -19.55
CA VAL A 968 -27.78 24.87 -19.33
C VAL A 968 -26.72 25.98 -19.23
N ARG A 969 -26.00 26.04 -18.11
CA ARG A 969 -24.93 27.02 -17.85
C ARG A 969 -23.59 26.31 -17.74
N VAL A 970 -22.58 26.84 -18.42
CA VAL A 970 -21.21 26.35 -18.27
C VAL A 970 -20.70 26.82 -16.91
N GLN A 971 -20.27 25.87 -16.08
CA GLN A 971 -19.69 26.15 -14.76
C GLN A 971 -18.18 26.27 -14.91
N ASP A 972 -17.65 27.48 -15.06
CA ASP A 972 -16.20 27.66 -15.24
C ASP A 972 -15.41 27.35 -13.96
N GLN A 973 -14.19 26.85 -14.15
CA GLN A 973 -13.23 26.59 -13.09
C GLN A 973 -12.70 27.90 -12.52
N SER A 974 -12.62 28.01 -11.18
CA SER A 974 -11.99 29.17 -10.54
C SER A 974 -10.50 29.26 -10.91
N ARG A 975 -10.07 30.45 -11.36
CA ARG A 975 -8.69 30.76 -11.75
C ARG A 975 -7.97 31.66 -10.72
N GLU A 976 -8.59 31.94 -9.58
CA GLU A 976 -7.98 32.73 -8.51
C GLU A 976 -7.13 31.84 -7.58
N PRO A 977 -5.95 32.28 -7.12
CA PRO A 977 -5.16 31.54 -6.14
C PRO A 977 -5.94 31.32 -4.84
N LEU A 978 -6.06 30.07 -4.42
CA LEU A 978 -6.78 29.72 -3.19
C LEU A 978 -6.00 30.18 -1.96
N LYS A 979 -6.71 30.76 -0.98
CA LYS A 979 -6.15 31.18 0.31
C LYS A 979 -6.73 30.34 1.44
N SER A 980 -6.02 30.21 2.56
CA SER A 980 -6.56 29.54 3.73
C SER A 980 -7.45 30.47 4.54
N ALA A 981 -8.67 30.03 4.85
CA ALA A 981 -9.53 30.66 5.83
C ALA A 981 -9.07 30.41 7.29
N PHE A 982 -8.20 29.42 7.51
CA PHE A 982 -7.74 28.96 8.83
C PHE A 982 -6.23 28.63 8.80
N PRO A 983 -5.35 29.62 8.54
CA PRO A 983 -3.92 29.36 8.41
C PRO A 983 -3.29 28.95 9.75
N VAL A 984 -2.11 28.33 9.68
CA VAL A 984 -1.27 28.16 10.86
C VAL A 984 -0.85 29.54 11.37
N ARG A 985 -1.19 29.86 12.62
CA ARG A 985 -0.84 31.17 13.20
C ARG A 985 0.55 31.11 13.77
N SER A 986 1.34 32.18 13.62
CA SER A 986 2.69 32.26 14.21
C SER A 986 2.68 32.03 15.73
N ALA A 987 1.63 32.45 16.44
CA ALA A 987 1.47 32.21 17.87
C ALA A 987 1.40 30.70 18.24
N ASP A 988 0.90 29.85 17.34
CA ASP A 988 0.81 28.40 17.57
C ASP A 988 2.15 27.68 17.30
N LEU A 989 3.15 28.37 16.74
CA LEU A 989 4.49 27.82 16.44
C LEU A 989 5.53 28.08 17.53
N HIS A 990 5.19 28.91 18.52
CA HIS A 990 6.10 29.32 19.59
C HIS A 990 5.66 28.75 20.94
N GLY A 991 6.65 28.35 21.74
CA GLY A 991 6.40 27.78 23.05
C GLY A 991 7.58 27.90 24.00
N GLU A 992 7.31 27.66 25.28
CA GLU A 992 8.31 27.70 26.36
C GLU A 992 9.32 26.55 26.29
N VAL A 993 8.94 25.40 25.73
CA VAL A 993 9.83 24.24 25.58
C VAL A 993 10.74 24.45 24.38
N LYS A 994 11.99 24.82 24.67
CA LYS A 994 13.05 25.13 23.67
C LYS A 994 14.11 24.04 23.51
N ALA A 995 14.10 23.02 24.36
CA ALA A 995 15.04 21.91 24.34
C ALA A 995 14.30 20.56 24.32
N LEU A 996 14.92 19.56 23.68
CA LEU A 996 14.44 18.18 23.68
C LEU A 996 14.54 17.54 25.07
N ALA A 997 13.67 16.58 25.36
CA ALA A 997 13.68 15.85 26.62
C ALA A 997 14.90 14.91 26.73
N VAL A 998 15.39 14.41 25.60
CA VAL A 998 16.63 13.65 25.49
C VAL A 998 17.41 14.08 24.25
N ALA A 999 18.74 14.05 24.34
CA ALA A 999 19.64 14.39 23.24
C ALA A 999 19.96 13.16 22.36
N PRO A 1000 20.43 13.33 21.11
CA PRO A 1000 20.87 12.22 20.26
C PRO A 1000 22.00 11.35 20.84
N SER A 1001 22.77 11.86 21.81
CA SER A 1001 23.79 11.09 22.53
C SER A 1001 23.20 10.04 23.49
N TYR A 1002 21.94 10.19 23.90
CA TYR A 1002 21.30 9.31 24.88
C TYR A 1002 21.23 7.86 24.39
N ALA A 1003 20.68 7.61 23.18
CA ALA A 1003 20.59 6.26 22.66
C ALA A 1003 21.95 5.64 22.33
N ARG A 1004 22.92 6.43 21.83
CA ARG A 1004 24.29 5.92 21.66
C ARG A 1004 24.88 5.45 22.99
N SER A 1005 24.64 6.20 24.07
CA SER A 1005 25.09 5.81 25.41
C SER A 1005 24.35 4.56 25.91
N ALA A 1006 23.05 4.46 25.66
CA ALA A 1006 22.25 3.28 26.01
C ALA A 1006 22.67 2.02 25.23
N GLU A 1007 22.96 2.16 23.94
CA GLU A 1007 23.41 1.07 23.07
C GLU A 1007 24.82 0.60 23.44
N MET A 1008 25.76 1.51 23.72
CA MET A 1008 27.09 1.15 24.23
C MET A 1008 26.98 0.41 25.58
N ARG A 1009 26.22 0.97 26.51
CA ARG A 1009 25.96 0.37 27.84
C ARG A 1009 25.33 -1.02 27.73
N PHE A 1010 24.46 -1.24 26.74
CA PHE A 1010 23.87 -2.54 26.46
C PHE A 1010 24.86 -3.50 25.79
N GLY A 1011 25.66 -3.04 24.83
CA GLY A 1011 26.72 -3.83 24.20
C GLY A 1011 27.79 -4.30 25.19
N ASP A 1012 28.11 -3.49 26.20
CA ASP A 1012 29.05 -3.84 27.28
C ASP A 1012 28.64 -5.10 28.06
N LEU A 1013 27.36 -5.48 28.02
CA LEU A 1013 26.87 -6.73 28.63
C LEU A 1013 27.49 -7.98 27.99
N ALA A 1014 27.82 -7.91 26.69
CA ALA A 1014 28.42 -9.03 25.95
C ALA A 1014 29.94 -9.15 26.14
N VAL A 1015 30.59 -8.09 26.62
CA VAL A 1015 32.06 -8.03 26.81
C VAL A 1015 32.45 -8.34 28.26
N GLY A 1016 31.60 -7.99 29.23
CA GLY A 1016 31.87 -8.16 30.65
C GLY A 1016 31.55 -9.56 31.20
N LYS A 1017 32.03 -9.86 32.41
CA LYS A 1017 31.64 -11.08 33.14
C LYS A 1017 30.24 -10.93 33.72
N LEU A 1018 29.33 -11.85 33.37
CA LEU A 1018 28.02 -11.97 33.99
C LEU A 1018 28.09 -12.90 35.21
N PRO A 1019 27.88 -12.40 36.44
CA PRO A 1019 27.93 -13.24 37.63
C PRO A 1019 26.81 -14.29 37.62
N GLY A 1020 27.16 -15.56 37.83
CA GLY A 1020 26.21 -16.64 38.03
C GLY A 1020 25.72 -17.37 36.78
N VAL A 1021 26.17 -16.99 35.57
CA VAL A 1021 25.86 -17.70 34.32
C VAL A 1021 27.04 -17.61 33.34
N VAL A 1022 27.38 -18.71 32.67
CA VAL A 1022 28.38 -18.72 31.60
C VAL A 1022 27.64 -18.56 30.27
N VAL A 1023 28.04 -17.56 29.48
CA VAL A 1023 27.40 -17.24 28.20
C VAL A 1023 28.42 -17.30 27.08
N ARG A 1024 28.06 -17.97 25.99
CA ARG A 1024 28.73 -17.83 24.68
C ARG A 1024 27.94 -16.84 23.83
N TRP A 1025 28.51 -15.68 23.54
CA TRP A 1025 27.89 -14.62 22.73
C TRP A 1025 28.13 -14.82 21.23
N GLU A 1026 27.16 -14.43 20.41
CA GLU A 1026 27.33 -14.34 18.97
C GLU A 1026 28.05 -13.03 18.56
N PRO A 1027 29.00 -13.07 17.62
CA PRO A 1027 29.82 -11.90 17.26
C PRO A 1027 29.08 -10.83 16.44
N ARG A 1028 27.91 -11.13 15.86
CA ARG A 1028 27.07 -10.16 15.15
C ARG A 1028 25.59 -10.35 15.46
N THR A 1029 24.98 -9.31 16.01
CA THR A 1029 23.54 -9.23 16.31
C THR A 1029 22.97 -7.92 15.77
N LEU A 1030 21.65 -7.79 15.75
CA LEU A 1030 21.00 -6.57 15.27
C LEU A 1030 21.15 -5.44 16.30
N PRO A 1031 21.10 -4.15 15.89
CA PRO A 1031 21.11 -3.02 16.82
C PRO A 1031 20.02 -3.16 17.88
N GLY A 1032 20.39 -2.94 19.15
CA GLY A 1032 19.48 -3.11 20.30
C GLY A 1032 19.16 -4.56 20.68
N MET A 1033 19.81 -5.55 20.08
CA MET A 1033 19.65 -6.98 20.39
C MET A 1033 21.00 -7.64 20.67
N LEU A 1034 21.05 -8.56 21.62
CA LEU A 1034 22.17 -9.49 21.81
C LEU A 1034 21.65 -10.93 21.78
N LEU A 1035 22.42 -11.85 21.19
CA LEU A 1035 22.12 -13.27 21.11
C LEU A 1035 23.23 -14.03 21.82
N GLY A 1036 22.84 -14.95 22.68
CA GLY A 1036 23.77 -15.76 23.43
C GLY A 1036 23.25 -17.17 23.66
N THR A 1037 24.15 -18.02 24.13
CA THR A 1037 23.81 -19.35 24.63
C THR A 1037 24.29 -19.44 26.07
N ALA A 1038 23.36 -19.63 27.00
CA ALA A 1038 23.67 -19.90 28.40
C ALA A 1038 24.07 -21.37 28.54
N ILE A 1039 25.16 -21.64 29.26
CA ILE A 1039 25.63 -22.99 29.55
C ILE A 1039 25.11 -23.38 30.94
N LEU A 1040 24.14 -24.30 30.97
CA LEU A 1040 23.50 -24.82 32.18
C LEU A 1040 23.99 -26.26 32.41
N ASP A 1041 24.99 -26.44 33.29
CA ASP A 1041 25.69 -27.71 33.51
C ASP A 1041 26.23 -28.36 32.21
N LYS A 1042 25.47 -29.31 31.62
CA LYS A 1042 25.81 -30.01 30.36
C LYS A 1042 24.91 -29.62 29.18
N ARG A 1043 23.88 -28.80 29.41
CA ARG A 1043 22.87 -28.39 28.42
C ARG A 1043 23.12 -26.95 27.96
N GLN A 1044 22.62 -26.62 26.79
CA GLN A 1044 22.83 -25.31 26.16
C GLN A 1044 21.49 -24.66 25.90
N GLN A 1045 21.24 -23.52 26.54
CA GLN A 1045 19.99 -22.80 26.38
C GLN A 1045 20.22 -21.50 25.60
N PRO A 1046 19.76 -21.41 24.34
CA PRO A 1046 19.78 -20.16 23.57
C PRO A 1046 18.92 -19.10 24.23
N PHE A 1047 19.31 -17.82 24.13
CA PHE A 1047 18.49 -16.70 24.58
C PHE A 1047 18.78 -15.44 23.77
N SER A 1048 17.84 -14.50 23.78
CA SER A 1048 17.99 -13.16 23.22
C SER A 1048 17.78 -12.13 24.31
N LEU A 1049 18.58 -11.05 24.25
CA LEU A 1049 18.32 -9.83 25.00
C LEU A 1049 17.86 -8.75 24.04
N VAL A 1050 16.82 -8.02 24.44
CA VAL A 1050 16.31 -6.87 23.69
C VAL A 1050 16.31 -5.65 24.59
N LEU A 1051 16.93 -4.56 24.12
CA LEU A 1051 16.94 -3.28 24.79
C LEU A 1051 15.63 -2.52 24.50
N GLN A 1052 14.90 -2.20 25.55
CA GLN A 1052 13.65 -1.45 25.54
C GLN A 1052 13.71 -0.25 26.51
N SER A 1053 12.59 0.45 26.67
CA SER A 1053 12.42 1.44 27.73
C SER A 1053 11.12 1.23 28.47
N PHE A 1054 11.12 1.58 29.75
CA PHE A 1054 9.91 1.71 30.55
C PHE A 1054 9.88 3.11 31.17
N GLY A 1055 9.05 3.98 30.59
CA GLY A 1055 9.08 5.40 30.91
C GLY A 1055 10.46 6.00 30.59
N PRO A 1056 11.16 6.65 31.53
CA PRO A 1056 12.49 7.20 31.30
C PRO A 1056 13.64 6.21 31.56
N ARG A 1057 13.36 4.96 31.95
CA ARG A 1057 14.39 3.96 32.32
C ARG A 1057 14.62 2.95 31.22
N LEU A 1058 15.85 2.45 31.10
CA LEU A 1058 16.17 1.34 30.20
C LEU A 1058 15.66 0.02 30.79
N LEU A 1059 15.06 -0.79 29.94
CA LEU A 1059 14.53 -2.12 30.26
C LEU A 1059 15.25 -3.12 29.38
N VAL A 1060 15.74 -4.22 29.94
CA VAL A 1060 16.28 -5.33 29.17
C VAL A 1060 15.31 -6.49 29.30
N ARG A 1061 14.75 -6.93 28.16
CA ARG A 1061 13.95 -8.15 28.06
C ARG A 1061 14.86 -9.31 27.70
N CYS A 1062 14.71 -10.44 28.38
CA CYS A 1062 15.34 -11.70 28.02
C CYS A 1062 14.25 -12.67 27.55
N VAL A 1063 14.46 -13.27 26.38
CA VAL A 1063 13.57 -14.30 25.83
C VAL A 1063 14.38 -15.55 25.52
N SER A 1064 13.93 -16.69 26.02
CA SER A 1064 14.55 -17.99 25.81
C SER A 1064 13.54 -18.96 25.20
N PRO A 1065 13.79 -19.53 24.00
CA PRO A 1065 12.89 -20.48 23.38
C PRO A 1065 12.86 -21.81 24.15
N VAL A 1066 11.66 -22.41 24.20
CA VAL A 1066 11.44 -23.78 24.67
C VAL A 1066 11.22 -24.71 23.48
N GLY A 1067 10.56 -24.23 22.43
CA GLY A 1067 10.34 -24.95 21.17
C GLY A 1067 8.87 -25.17 20.83
N ARG A 1068 8.61 -25.91 19.74
CA ARG A 1068 7.26 -26.12 19.19
C ARG A 1068 6.55 -27.31 19.84
N VAL A 1069 5.36 -27.08 20.39
CA VAL A 1069 4.56 -28.08 21.13
C VAL A 1069 3.12 -28.20 20.60
N SER A 1070 2.47 -29.35 20.79
CA SER A 1070 1.10 -29.57 20.31
C SER A 1070 0.02 -28.96 21.24
N PRO A 1071 -0.96 -28.19 20.73
CA PRO A 1071 -1.97 -27.49 21.51
C PRO A 1071 -2.88 -28.41 22.34
N SER A 1072 -3.19 -29.59 21.82
CA SER A 1072 -4.17 -30.49 22.44
C SER A 1072 -3.63 -31.23 23.67
N VAL A 1073 -2.31 -31.24 23.87
CA VAL A 1073 -1.65 -31.98 24.96
C VAL A 1073 -0.94 -31.01 25.93
N ALA A 1074 -0.50 -29.85 25.45
CA ALA A 1074 0.40 -28.98 26.22
C ALA A 1074 -0.31 -27.86 27.00
N GLN A 1075 -1.58 -27.53 26.74
CA GLN A 1075 -2.17 -26.31 27.32
C GLN A 1075 -2.30 -26.37 28.86
N ASP A 1076 -2.78 -27.50 29.40
CA ASP A 1076 -2.88 -27.67 30.85
C ASP A 1076 -1.51 -27.74 31.52
N VAL A 1077 -0.55 -28.44 30.89
CA VAL A 1077 0.84 -28.53 31.36
C VAL A 1077 1.52 -27.16 31.35
N ILE A 1078 1.34 -26.37 30.29
CA ILE A 1078 1.88 -25.00 30.21
C ILE A 1078 1.30 -24.12 31.32
N VAL A 1079 -0.01 -24.19 31.57
CA VAL A 1079 -0.66 -23.39 32.62
C VAL A 1079 -0.19 -23.81 34.02
N GLU A 1080 -0.09 -25.11 34.28
CA GLU A 1080 0.39 -25.65 35.55
C GLU A 1080 1.87 -25.32 35.78
N SER A 1081 2.72 -25.53 34.78
CA SER A 1081 4.14 -25.20 34.83
C SER A 1081 4.37 -23.69 34.92
N ALA A 1082 3.55 -22.84 34.28
CA ALA A 1082 3.59 -21.39 34.44
C ALA A 1082 3.31 -20.97 35.89
N ALA A 1083 2.26 -21.54 36.50
CA ALA A 1083 1.90 -21.26 37.88
C ALA A 1083 2.99 -21.71 38.86
N ARG A 1084 3.64 -22.84 38.59
CA ARG A 1084 4.71 -23.41 39.43
C ARG A 1084 6.04 -22.67 39.29
N LEU A 1085 6.44 -22.30 38.07
CA LEU A 1085 7.72 -21.62 37.79
C LEU A 1085 7.65 -20.12 38.12
N GLY A 1086 6.45 -19.54 38.20
CA GLY A 1086 6.28 -18.09 38.36
C GLY A 1086 6.88 -17.28 37.20
N ALA A 1087 7.01 -17.91 36.02
CA ALA A 1087 7.63 -17.34 34.84
C ALA A 1087 6.57 -16.76 33.89
N ARG A 1088 6.92 -15.71 33.13
CA ARG A 1088 6.07 -15.25 32.03
C ARG A 1088 6.32 -16.16 30.83
N ILE A 1089 5.27 -16.85 30.38
CA ILE A 1089 5.34 -17.74 29.21
C ILE A 1089 4.76 -17.02 28.00
N GLY A 1090 5.54 -16.95 26.93
CA GLY A 1090 5.08 -16.60 25.59
C GLY A 1090 4.61 -17.86 24.85
N ALA A 1091 3.47 -17.80 24.17
CA ALA A 1091 2.98 -18.91 23.35
C ALA A 1091 2.35 -18.38 22.06
N PHE A 1092 2.87 -18.83 20.92
CA PHE A 1092 2.40 -18.39 19.60
C PHE A 1092 1.82 -19.55 18.81
N ALA A 1093 0.53 -19.47 18.46
CA ALA A 1093 -0.09 -20.47 17.60
C ALA A 1093 0.41 -20.35 16.15
N SER A 1094 1.14 -21.37 15.67
CA SER A 1094 1.42 -21.56 14.26
C SER A 1094 0.17 -22.09 13.55
N VAL A 1095 -0.41 -21.27 12.68
CA VAL A 1095 -1.66 -21.59 11.94
C VAL A 1095 -1.43 -22.74 10.94
N GLU A 1096 -0.25 -22.83 10.36
CA GLU A 1096 0.11 -23.84 9.36
C GLU A 1096 0.38 -25.21 10.00
N GLU A 1097 1.00 -25.24 11.18
CA GLU A 1097 1.45 -26.49 11.82
C GLU A 1097 0.57 -26.95 12.98
N ARG A 1098 -0.42 -26.16 13.41
CA ARG A 1098 -1.22 -26.41 14.63
C ARG A 1098 -0.32 -26.72 15.84
N THR A 1099 0.76 -25.96 16.01
CA THR A 1099 1.71 -26.05 17.14
C THR A 1099 1.81 -24.69 17.84
N TYR A 1100 2.17 -24.68 19.12
CA TYR A 1100 2.58 -23.47 19.83
C TYR A 1100 4.11 -23.37 19.81
N ASP A 1101 4.65 -22.23 19.39
CA ASP A 1101 6.02 -21.85 19.72
C ASP A 1101 6.01 -21.27 21.13
N VAL A 1102 6.71 -21.93 22.06
CA VAL A 1102 6.69 -21.58 23.49
C VAL A 1102 8.02 -20.95 23.87
N THR A 1103 7.96 -19.85 24.61
CA THR A 1103 9.12 -19.10 25.09
C THR A 1103 8.94 -18.76 26.57
N ILE A 1104 10.06 -18.60 27.27
CA ILE A 1104 10.08 -17.96 28.59
C ILE A 1104 10.62 -16.56 28.42
N GLU A 1105 9.89 -15.59 28.98
CA GLU A 1105 10.23 -14.19 28.95
C GLU A 1105 10.39 -13.64 30.36
N ASP A 1106 11.31 -12.70 30.54
CA ASP A 1106 11.37 -11.88 31.75
C ASP A 1106 12.09 -10.55 31.44
N ASP A 1107 11.91 -9.55 32.30
CA ASP A 1107 12.45 -8.21 32.10
C ASP A 1107 13.20 -7.71 33.34
N VAL A 1108 14.23 -6.88 33.14
CA VAL A 1108 14.90 -6.16 34.23
C VAL A 1108 15.12 -4.69 33.88
N LEU A 1109 14.80 -3.81 34.81
CA LEU A 1109 15.15 -2.39 34.70
C LEU A 1109 16.64 -2.22 35.00
N LEU A 1110 17.36 -1.54 34.10
CA LEU A 1110 18.70 -1.05 34.37
C LEU A 1110 18.61 0.16 35.30
N THR A 1111 19.52 0.23 36.26
CA THR A 1111 19.52 1.33 37.24
C THR A 1111 20.22 2.56 36.66
N GLN A 1112 20.29 3.66 37.41
CA GLN A 1112 21.13 4.79 37.00
C GLN A 1112 22.62 4.49 37.13
N ASP A 1113 22.99 3.48 37.92
CA ASP A 1113 24.38 3.04 38.13
C ASP A 1113 24.71 1.84 37.22
N PRO A 1114 25.55 2.04 36.17
CA PRO A 1114 25.95 0.98 35.26
C PRO A 1114 26.67 -0.19 35.94
N ALA A 1115 27.28 0.02 37.12
CA ALA A 1115 28.02 -1.03 37.81
C ALA A 1115 27.15 -2.23 38.20
N SER A 1116 25.84 -2.03 38.34
CA SER A 1116 24.88 -3.07 38.70
C SER A 1116 24.35 -3.89 37.52
N ASP A 1117 24.62 -3.47 36.27
CA ASP A 1117 23.95 -4.02 35.10
C ASP A 1117 24.32 -5.48 34.83
N HIS A 1118 25.61 -5.81 34.82
CA HIS A 1118 26.08 -7.18 34.59
C HIS A 1118 25.50 -8.16 35.60
N HIS A 1119 25.35 -7.75 36.86
CA HIS A 1119 24.75 -8.59 37.89
C HIS A 1119 23.24 -8.79 37.66
N ARG A 1120 22.50 -7.71 37.40
CA ARG A 1120 21.05 -7.76 37.17
C ARG A 1120 20.69 -8.53 35.91
N VAL A 1121 21.42 -8.30 34.82
CA VAL A 1121 21.22 -9.01 33.55
C VAL A 1121 21.71 -10.46 33.64
N GLY A 1122 22.79 -10.74 34.37
CA GLY A 1122 23.23 -12.11 34.65
C GLY A 1122 22.16 -12.94 35.37
N LEU A 1123 21.55 -12.36 36.42
CA LEU A 1123 20.41 -12.98 37.12
C LEU A 1123 19.19 -13.16 36.21
N LEU A 1124 18.90 -12.19 35.36
CA LEU A 1124 17.81 -12.26 34.38
C LEU A 1124 18.03 -13.45 33.43
N ILE A 1125 19.18 -13.50 32.75
CA ILE A 1125 19.52 -14.58 31.80
C ILE A 1125 19.43 -15.92 32.50
N ARG A 1126 20.04 -16.05 33.67
CA ARG A 1126 20.06 -17.29 34.44
C ARG A 1126 18.63 -17.80 34.69
N ARG A 1127 17.78 -16.95 35.28
CA ARG A 1127 16.39 -17.30 35.62
C ARG A 1127 15.59 -17.67 34.38
N THR A 1128 15.67 -16.86 33.31
CA THR A 1128 14.93 -17.11 32.07
C THR A 1128 15.40 -18.40 31.39
N ALA A 1129 16.71 -18.66 31.35
CA ALA A 1129 17.28 -19.86 30.76
C ALA A 1129 16.97 -21.13 31.59
N GLU A 1130 17.12 -21.08 32.92
CA GLU A 1130 16.80 -22.21 33.81
C GLU A 1130 15.30 -22.58 33.72
N HIS A 1131 14.41 -21.59 33.67
CA HIS A 1131 12.98 -21.83 33.50
C HIS A 1131 12.63 -22.38 32.11
N ALA A 1132 13.29 -21.90 31.05
CA ALA A 1132 13.09 -22.41 29.70
C ALA A 1132 13.57 -23.86 29.57
N ASP A 1133 14.76 -24.17 30.08
CA ASP A 1133 15.31 -25.53 30.09
C ASP A 1133 14.43 -26.50 30.89
N ALA A 1134 13.94 -26.08 32.06
CA ALA A 1134 13.02 -26.89 32.86
C ALA A 1134 11.71 -27.19 32.11
N LEU A 1135 11.14 -26.19 31.43
CA LEU A 1135 9.93 -26.38 30.64
C LEU A 1135 10.19 -27.20 29.36
N GLU A 1136 11.37 -27.08 28.75
CA GLU A 1136 11.80 -27.88 27.61
C GLU A 1136 11.91 -29.35 27.99
N GLN A 1137 12.48 -29.67 29.16
CA GLN A 1137 12.56 -31.04 29.64
C GLN A 1137 11.18 -31.68 29.89
N GLU A 1138 10.19 -30.89 30.30
CA GLU A 1138 8.81 -31.36 30.52
C GLU A 1138 8.04 -31.54 29.21
N LEU A 1139 8.14 -30.58 28.29
CA LEU A 1139 7.35 -30.57 27.05
C LEU A 1139 8.02 -31.32 25.90
N LEU A 1140 9.36 -31.34 25.85
CA LEU A 1140 10.19 -31.86 24.77
C LEU A 1140 11.38 -32.68 25.31
N PRO A 1141 11.12 -33.77 26.05
CA PRO A 1141 12.16 -34.54 26.74
C PRO A 1141 13.23 -35.07 25.78
N GLY A 1142 14.50 -34.84 26.13
CA GLY A 1142 15.67 -35.31 25.39
C GLY A 1142 16.11 -34.42 24.22
N ARG A 1143 15.44 -33.28 23.98
CA ARG A 1143 15.93 -32.23 23.06
C ARG A 1143 16.80 -31.24 23.82
N ASP A 1144 17.81 -30.69 23.13
CA ASP A 1144 18.76 -29.67 23.59
C ASP A 1144 19.26 -28.96 22.31
N GLU A 1145 18.43 -28.08 21.78
CA GLU A 1145 18.62 -27.50 20.45
C GLU A 1145 19.52 -26.26 20.48
N VAL A 1146 20.43 -26.16 19.52
CA VAL A 1146 21.41 -25.06 19.45
C VAL A 1146 20.79 -23.77 18.92
N LEU A 1147 21.41 -22.63 19.22
CA LEU A 1147 20.96 -21.30 18.77
C LEU A 1147 20.68 -21.22 17.25
N GLY A 1148 21.44 -21.95 16.43
CA GLY A 1148 21.23 -22.01 14.98
C GLY A 1148 19.83 -22.47 14.58
N THR A 1149 19.16 -23.28 15.40
CA THR A 1149 17.80 -23.75 15.12
C THR A 1149 16.76 -22.64 15.36
N PHE A 1150 16.94 -21.81 16.38
CA PHE A 1150 15.98 -20.79 16.79
C PHE A 1150 16.30 -19.38 16.27
N ARG A 1151 17.45 -19.18 15.63
CA ARG A 1151 17.97 -17.84 15.31
C ARG A 1151 16.96 -16.97 14.57
N ASP A 1152 16.31 -17.52 13.53
CA ASP A 1152 15.34 -16.78 12.73
C ASP A 1152 14.06 -16.48 13.51
N ASP A 1153 13.61 -17.41 14.36
CA ASP A 1153 12.43 -17.26 15.21
C ASP A 1153 12.66 -16.18 16.29
N MET A 1154 13.83 -16.20 16.95
CA MET A 1154 14.21 -15.21 17.96
C MET A 1154 14.42 -13.81 17.38
N VAL A 1155 15.02 -13.71 16.19
CA VAL A 1155 15.10 -12.44 15.45
C VAL A 1155 13.69 -11.96 15.11
N THR A 1156 12.80 -12.84 14.69
CA THR A 1156 11.42 -12.49 14.34
C THR A 1156 10.60 -12.05 15.56
N GLU A 1157 10.80 -12.68 16.70
CA GLU A 1157 10.11 -12.39 17.96
C GLU A 1157 10.51 -11.03 18.53
N ALA A 1158 11.82 -10.75 18.59
CA ALA A 1158 12.34 -9.44 18.99
C ALA A 1158 11.73 -8.29 18.16
N HIS A 1159 11.45 -8.57 16.89
CA HIS A 1159 10.84 -7.65 15.95
C HIS A 1159 9.31 -7.53 16.05
N ARG A 1160 8.60 -8.53 16.61
CA ARG A 1160 7.14 -8.55 16.72
C ARG A 1160 6.64 -7.80 17.96
N GLY A 1161 7.47 -7.63 18.99
CA GLY A 1161 7.20 -6.77 20.15
C GLY A 1161 5.82 -6.97 20.77
N ARG A 1162 5.35 -8.22 20.87
CA ARG A 1162 4.00 -8.55 21.35
C ARG A 1162 3.93 -8.78 22.85
#